data_AF-A0A812UTJ0-F1
#
_entry.id   AF-A0A812UTJ0-F1
#
_cell.length_a   1.000
_cell.length_b   1.000
_cell.length_c   1.000
_cell.angle_alpha   90.00
_cell.angle_beta   90.00
_cell.angle_gamma   90.00
#
_symmetry.space_group_name_H-M   'P 1'
#
loop_
_entity.id
_entity.type
_entity.pdbx_description
1 polymer ?
#
loop_
_entity_poly.entity_id
_entity_poly.type
_entity_poly.pdbx_seq_one_letter_code
_entity_poly.pdbx_strand_id
1 'polypeptide(L)'
;MEGSLISSEEQLLWQGEKLLVLLRGPPGCGKSTFARRWLARALKTSTSELEERPAWRLAHVCSSDDFCTSREDGDEVYEFGALSARTAHALNEQRVDIALRLGTTPIIVDNTHMELWEMQSYVSLALSCRYTVRVVEPAAFNPDWKDVVHLMHRNAQRAQSGKNVPVEVLKKMLGRFQPFSGDLRTIAGAPRPELSETQELRIDSTDGCSYTLQDFVDEYGGSEEDPPREWFEAARAPRGIKARRPESRSSGSSSSSSSSSSCSCEKRKRRRTQSNSPCKLVLEALWDEPTLSSWEERRAKLMERYQVEVEEDEMLFIVSADHSHPLWSSEEAQVLRENRGTVYEKSSGKPLCLPFYKFWNRGERLAEQIDWEDGAVAEEKIDGNLLKLFFFQGTWRLASNRTLKVHESNEKYACTGRTNYQLFAEAAANSSLDYSRLDPGCCYMFERVHPDFRIVLDYPQAMLYHIGTRDMRTLKEIDVDIGVPRPKRWEIRSAKECQALLDSFHGFSEGLVVRDAKYRRQKWKRREYLLMHSARYLVGDDQPCYAWVARSSAAGTMDTDRLCLNVWLRSESSEFAAYFPEAMERYNLVQRLLEEEGLCEGLGDVRREREPASGRFLREATLWERLKAALPQTAKRPS
;
A
#
# COMPACT_ATOMS: atom_id res chain seq x y z
N MET A 1 45.63 -3.08 31.80
CA MET A 1 45.03 -3.33 30.48
C MET A 1 44.16 -4.56 30.61
N GLU A 2 42.94 -4.37 31.11
CA GLU A 2 41.93 -5.44 31.19
C GLU A 2 41.10 -5.35 29.91
N GLY A 3 41.31 -6.30 28.99
CA GLY A 3 40.42 -6.50 27.86
C GLY A 3 39.26 -7.37 28.32
N SER A 4 38.07 -6.78 28.48
CA SER A 4 36.86 -7.57 28.72
C SER A 4 36.53 -8.35 27.45
N LEU A 5 36.35 -9.66 27.61
CA LEU A 5 35.76 -10.53 26.60
C LEU A 5 34.28 -10.17 26.49
N ILE A 6 33.98 -9.24 25.59
CA ILE A 6 32.61 -8.92 25.14
C ILE A 6 32.03 -10.22 24.56
N SER A 7 30.94 -10.73 25.15
CA SER A 7 30.29 -11.95 24.68
C SER A 7 29.74 -11.73 23.25
N SER A 8 29.62 -12.80 22.46
CA SER A 8 29.05 -12.74 21.09
C SER A 8 27.66 -12.10 21.02
N GLU A 9 26.95 -12.01 22.15
CA GLU A 9 25.64 -11.36 22.28
C GLU A 9 25.71 -9.82 22.41
N GLU A 10 26.80 -9.25 22.91
CA GLU A 10 26.96 -7.79 23.07
C GLU A 10 27.28 -7.08 21.73
N GLN A 11 27.88 -7.79 20.77
CA GLN A 11 28.13 -7.28 19.40
C GLN A 11 26.83 -7.10 18.59
N LEU A 12 25.70 -7.63 19.07
CA LEU A 12 24.39 -7.52 18.43
C LEU A 12 23.58 -6.29 18.86
N LEU A 13 24.10 -5.45 19.75
CA LEU A 13 23.42 -4.21 20.13
C LEU A 13 23.47 -3.17 19.00
N TRP A 14 22.33 -2.56 18.75
CA TRP A 14 22.07 -1.57 17.70
C TRP A 14 22.05 -0.14 18.26
N GLN A 15 22.72 0.80 17.61
CA GLN A 15 22.72 2.20 18.07
C GLN A 15 21.62 3.01 17.37
N GLY A 16 20.37 2.53 17.41
CA GLY A 16 19.23 3.19 16.75
C GLY A 16 19.08 2.92 15.25
N GLU A 17 19.83 1.98 14.69
CA GLU A 17 19.71 1.55 13.29
C GLU A 17 18.58 0.52 13.08
N LYS A 18 17.94 0.55 11.90
CA LYS A 18 16.95 -0.45 11.47
C LYS A 18 17.65 -1.80 11.25
N LEU A 19 17.21 -2.87 11.93
CA LEU A 19 17.91 -4.15 11.96
C LEU A 19 16.98 -5.33 11.61
N LEU A 20 17.42 -6.13 10.63
CA LEU A 20 16.87 -7.44 10.31
C LEU A 20 17.88 -8.51 10.76
N VAL A 21 17.42 -9.50 11.51
CA VAL A 21 18.19 -10.63 12.01
C VAL A 21 17.66 -11.90 11.34
N LEU A 22 18.53 -12.63 10.63
CA LEU A 22 18.20 -13.91 10.02
C LEU A 22 18.80 -15.04 10.87
N LEU A 23 17.95 -15.88 11.46
CA LEU A 23 18.42 -17.05 12.21
C LEU A 23 18.62 -18.22 11.25
N ARG A 24 19.72 -18.95 11.41
CA ARG A 24 20.03 -20.15 10.62
C ARG A 24 19.98 -21.42 11.47
N GLY A 25 19.82 -22.56 10.80
CA GLY A 25 19.96 -23.89 11.39
C GLY A 25 18.67 -24.71 11.46
N PRO A 26 18.79 -26.00 11.82
CA PRO A 26 17.73 -26.99 11.68
C PRO A 26 16.61 -26.82 12.72
N PRO A 27 15.47 -27.53 12.56
CA PRO A 27 14.43 -27.56 13.58
C PRO A 27 14.96 -28.17 14.90
N GLY A 28 14.53 -27.60 16.03
CA GLY A 28 14.91 -28.08 17.36
C GLY A 28 16.27 -27.58 17.87
N CYS A 29 17.07 -26.87 17.06
CA CYS A 29 18.36 -26.34 17.52
C CYS A 29 18.26 -25.15 18.48
N GLY A 30 17.06 -24.59 18.72
CA GLY A 30 16.83 -23.55 19.74
C GLY A 30 16.62 -22.13 19.21
N LYS A 31 16.43 -21.96 17.90
CA LYS A 31 16.21 -20.65 17.24
C LYS A 31 15.13 -19.79 17.91
N SER A 32 13.91 -20.33 18.08
CA SER A 32 12.79 -19.60 18.71
C SER A 32 13.06 -19.22 20.17
N THR A 33 13.84 -20.04 20.88
CA THR A 33 14.28 -19.73 22.25
C THR A 33 15.31 -18.59 22.24
N PHE A 34 16.26 -18.63 21.32
CA PHE A 34 17.23 -17.55 21.13
C PHE A 34 16.55 -16.24 20.72
N ALA A 35 15.65 -16.29 19.73
CA ALA A 35 14.87 -15.15 19.24
C ALA A 35 14.15 -14.44 20.39
N ARG A 36 13.44 -15.18 21.25
CA ARG A 36 12.73 -14.63 22.41
C ARG A 36 13.66 -13.95 23.41
N ARG A 37 14.74 -14.63 23.83
CA ARG A 37 15.68 -14.07 24.82
C ARG A 37 16.39 -12.84 24.28
N TRP A 38 16.83 -12.91 23.02
CA TRP A 38 17.52 -11.81 22.36
C TRP A 38 16.59 -10.61 22.18
N LEU A 39 15.35 -10.84 21.74
CA LEU A 39 14.35 -9.78 21.60
C LEU A 39 14.04 -9.11 22.94
N ALA A 40 13.84 -9.89 24.01
CA ALA A 40 13.61 -9.35 25.35
C ALA A 40 14.74 -8.40 25.78
N ARG A 41 15.99 -8.83 25.58
CA ARG A 41 17.17 -8.00 25.85
C ARG A 41 17.23 -6.76 24.96
N ALA A 42 16.98 -6.89 23.66
CA ALA A 42 17.00 -5.79 22.70
C ALA A 42 15.95 -4.71 23.03
N LEU A 43 14.77 -5.14 23.47
CA LEU A 43 13.65 -4.27 23.89
C LEU A 43 13.71 -3.85 25.36
N LYS A 44 14.74 -4.27 26.12
CA LYS A 44 14.90 -4.00 27.56
C LYS A 44 13.68 -4.43 28.40
N THR A 45 13.11 -5.58 28.08
CA THR A 45 11.95 -6.21 28.75
C THR A 45 12.31 -7.63 29.22
N SER A 46 11.42 -8.28 29.97
CA SER A 46 11.55 -9.68 30.38
C SER A 46 10.91 -10.63 29.37
N THR A 47 11.32 -11.91 29.36
CA THR A 47 10.69 -12.92 28.51
C THR A 47 9.26 -13.22 28.94
N SER A 48 8.93 -13.09 30.24
CA SER A 48 7.56 -13.22 30.76
C SER A 48 6.65 -12.11 30.25
N GLU A 49 7.11 -10.87 30.21
CA GLU A 49 6.34 -9.74 29.65
C GLU A 49 6.05 -9.92 28.15
N LEU A 50 6.97 -10.50 27.38
CA LEU A 50 6.75 -10.85 25.98
C LEU A 50 5.67 -11.94 25.81
N GLU A 51 5.54 -12.86 26.77
CA GLU A 51 4.55 -13.94 26.74
C GLU A 51 3.16 -13.47 27.14
N GLU A 52 3.07 -12.56 28.12
CA GLU A 52 1.82 -11.87 28.48
C GLU A 52 1.30 -10.96 27.36
N ARG A 53 2.20 -10.47 26.48
CA ARG A 53 1.88 -9.55 25.37
C ARG A 53 2.29 -10.17 24.02
N PRO A 54 1.56 -11.18 23.52
CA PRO A 54 1.95 -11.93 22.32
C PRO A 54 2.11 -11.06 21.06
N ALA A 55 1.50 -9.88 21.02
CA ALA A 55 1.66 -8.91 19.95
C ALA A 55 3.11 -8.51 19.68
N TRP A 56 3.98 -8.45 20.70
CA TRP A 56 5.39 -8.08 20.52
C TRP A 56 6.17 -9.19 19.82
N ARG A 57 5.91 -10.44 20.21
CA ARG A 57 6.48 -11.63 19.54
C ARG A 57 6.04 -11.66 18.08
N LEU A 58 4.76 -11.47 17.79
CA LEU A 58 4.25 -11.50 16.41
C LEU A 58 4.71 -10.27 15.58
N ALA A 59 5.02 -9.15 16.22
CA ALA A 59 5.57 -7.98 15.53
C ALA A 59 7.01 -8.21 15.06
N HIS A 60 7.84 -8.74 15.96
CA HIS A 60 9.29 -8.72 15.83
C HIS A 60 9.90 -10.06 15.46
N VAL A 61 9.18 -11.18 15.67
CA VAL A 61 9.61 -12.53 15.28
C VAL A 61 8.71 -13.02 14.17
N CYS A 62 9.25 -13.16 12.97
CA CYS A 62 8.55 -13.65 11.79
C CYS A 62 8.98 -15.09 11.50
N SER A 63 8.06 -16.03 11.64
CA SER A 63 8.30 -17.45 11.35
C SER A 63 7.22 -17.98 10.41
N SER A 64 7.61 -18.84 9.47
CA SER A 64 6.66 -19.63 8.68
C SER A 64 5.79 -20.53 9.57
N ASP A 65 6.32 -20.99 10.72
CA ASP A 65 5.57 -21.81 11.66
C ASP A 65 4.33 -21.09 12.22
N ASP A 66 4.32 -19.75 12.26
CA ASP A 66 3.19 -18.97 12.79
C ASP A 66 1.91 -19.16 11.95
N PHE A 67 2.04 -19.59 10.70
CA PHE A 67 0.91 -19.85 9.81
C PHE A 67 0.38 -21.28 9.89
N CYS A 68 1.16 -22.20 10.49
CA CYS A 68 0.77 -23.61 10.67
C CYS A 68 0.54 -23.97 12.14
N THR A 69 0.46 -22.97 13.03
CA THR A 69 0.22 -23.15 14.47
C THR A 69 -1.12 -22.53 14.84
N SER A 70 -2.05 -23.31 15.39
CA SER A 70 -3.28 -22.83 16.01
C SER A 70 -3.10 -22.68 17.52
N ARG A 71 -3.95 -21.87 18.15
CA ARG A 71 -4.08 -21.82 19.62
C ARG A 71 -5.42 -22.41 20.01
N GLU A 72 -5.38 -23.59 20.62
CA GLU A 72 -6.54 -24.25 21.21
C GLU A 72 -6.35 -24.22 22.74
N ASP A 73 -7.34 -23.72 23.48
CA ASP A 73 -7.36 -23.65 24.95
C ASP A 73 -6.13 -23.01 25.63
N GLY A 74 -5.40 -22.15 24.90
CA GLY A 74 -4.21 -21.45 25.40
C GLY A 74 -2.88 -22.13 25.06
N ASP A 75 -2.91 -23.35 24.52
CA ASP A 75 -1.73 -24.10 24.10
C ASP A 75 -1.46 -23.95 22.59
N GLU A 76 -0.19 -23.84 22.21
CA GLU A 76 0.24 -23.75 20.81
C GLU A 76 0.28 -25.18 20.20
N VAL A 77 -0.63 -25.47 19.27
CA VAL A 77 -0.68 -26.75 18.55
C VAL A 77 -0.21 -26.53 17.11
N TYR A 78 0.90 -27.14 16.73
CA TYR A 78 1.36 -27.13 15.35
C TYR A 78 0.73 -28.27 14.56
N GLU A 79 0.14 -27.93 13.42
CA GLU A 79 -0.50 -28.89 12.53
C GLU A 79 0.30 -29.02 11.24
N PHE A 80 0.96 -30.16 11.07
CA PHE A 80 1.63 -30.48 9.80
C PHE A 80 0.59 -30.60 8.68
N GLY A 81 0.76 -29.82 7.62
CA GLY A 81 -0.16 -29.80 6.47
C GLY A 81 -1.33 -28.83 6.58
N ALA A 82 -1.44 -28.04 7.65
CA ALA A 82 -2.45 -26.97 7.75
C ALA A 82 -2.33 -25.92 6.64
N LEU A 83 -1.08 -25.65 6.22
CA LEU A 83 -0.72 -24.86 5.05
C LEU A 83 0.50 -25.49 4.41
N SER A 84 0.60 -25.38 3.08
CA SER A 84 1.78 -25.83 2.37
C SER A 84 3.03 -25.09 2.86
N ALA A 85 4.17 -25.78 2.92
CA ALA A 85 5.42 -25.18 3.39
C ALA A 85 5.76 -23.94 2.54
N ARG A 86 5.51 -24.01 1.24
CA ARG A 86 5.71 -22.92 0.28
C ARG A 86 4.82 -21.71 0.57
N THR A 87 3.52 -21.92 0.80
CA THR A 87 2.60 -20.83 1.16
C THR A 87 2.97 -20.21 2.50
N ALA A 88 3.32 -21.01 3.50
CA ALA A 88 3.75 -20.50 4.81
C ALA A 88 5.02 -19.64 4.71
N HIS A 89 6.00 -20.04 3.88
CA HIS A 89 7.19 -19.24 3.61
C HIS A 89 6.87 -17.94 2.85
N ALA A 90 5.99 -17.99 1.83
CA ALA A 90 5.58 -16.81 1.07
C ALA A 90 4.82 -15.80 1.93
N LEU A 91 3.89 -16.25 2.77
CA LEU A 91 3.17 -15.41 3.74
C LEU A 91 4.13 -14.79 4.76
N ASN A 92 5.13 -15.54 5.23
CA ASN A 92 6.15 -15.00 6.13
C ASN A 92 7.03 -13.96 5.43
N GLU A 93 7.40 -14.17 4.16
CA GLU A 93 8.11 -13.16 3.36
C GLU A 93 7.30 -11.87 3.21
N GLN A 94 6.00 -11.98 2.90
CA GLN A 94 5.11 -10.82 2.84
C GLN A 94 5.01 -10.10 4.20
N ARG A 95 4.91 -10.86 5.30
CA ARG A 95 4.91 -10.28 6.65
C ARG A 95 6.21 -9.53 6.96
N VAL A 96 7.35 -10.06 6.55
CA VAL A 96 8.65 -9.39 6.70
C VAL A 96 8.74 -8.15 5.80
N ASP A 97 8.31 -8.22 4.54
CA ASP A 97 8.25 -7.05 3.63
C ASP A 97 7.41 -5.92 4.24
N ILE A 98 6.21 -6.27 4.72
CA ILE A 98 5.34 -5.33 5.43
C ILE A 98 6.13 -4.75 6.60
N ALA A 99 6.60 -5.57 7.54
CA ALA A 99 7.31 -5.12 8.75
C ALA A 99 8.51 -4.21 8.45
N LEU A 100 9.29 -4.51 7.41
CA LEU A 100 10.43 -3.69 6.96
C LEU A 100 9.95 -2.32 6.45
N ARG A 101 8.92 -2.29 5.60
CA ARG A 101 8.30 -1.04 5.12
C ARG A 101 7.64 -0.26 6.25
N LEU A 102 7.15 -0.96 7.27
CA LEU A 102 6.57 -0.35 8.47
C LEU A 102 7.62 0.35 9.34
N GLY A 103 8.90 0.03 9.16
CA GLY A 103 9.97 0.50 10.04
C GLY A 103 10.07 -0.29 11.35
N THR A 104 9.42 -1.46 11.46
CA THR A 104 9.54 -2.34 12.62
C THR A 104 10.99 -2.75 12.82
N THR A 105 11.51 -2.57 14.03
CA THR A 105 12.89 -2.93 14.34
C THR A 105 12.89 -3.41 15.80
N PRO A 106 13.54 -4.55 16.15
CA PRO A 106 14.25 -5.45 15.26
C PRO A 106 13.24 -6.36 14.59
N ILE A 107 13.58 -6.88 13.42
CA ILE A 107 12.85 -7.99 12.83
C ILE A 107 13.77 -9.21 12.90
N ILE A 108 13.25 -10.31 13.42
CA ILE A 108 13.96 -11.58 13.55
C ILE A 108 13.20 -12.58 12.70
N VAL A 109 13.85 -13.12 11.68
CA VAL A 109 13.29 -14.20 10.85
C VAL A 109 13.72 -15.53 11.46
N ASP A 110 12.78 -16.18 12.14
CA ASP A 110 12.95 -17.48 12.79
C ASP A 110 12.48 -18.61 11.86
N ASN A 111 13.18 -18.74 10.73
CA ASN A 111 12.94 -19.79 9.75
C ASN A 111 14.08 -20.82 9.78
N THR A 112 13.83 -21.98 9.18
CA THR A 112 14.82 -23.05 9.04
C THR A 112 15.71 -22.77 7.82
N HIS A 113 16.58 -21.76 7.90
CA HIS A 113 17.55 -21.48 6.84
C HIS A 113 18.74 -22.44 6.93
N MET A 114 18.81 -23.40 6.02
CA MET A 114 19.93 -24.34 5.85
C MET A 114 20.82 -23.94 4.69
N GLU A 115 20.26 -23.34 3.64
CA GLU A 115 20.97 -22.91 2.44
C GLU A 115 20.97 -21.38 2.32
N LEU A 116 21.93 -20.82 1.56
CA LEU A 116 22.05 -19.36 1.45
C LEU A 116 20.93 -18.74 0.61
N TRP A 117 20.46 -19.43 -0.43
CA TRP A 117 19.43 -18.93 -1.34
C TRP A 117 18.09 -18.69 -0.62
N GLU A 118 17.79 -19.45 0.44
CA GLU A 118 16.56 -19.31 1.24
C GLU A 118 16.45 -17.95 1.93
N MET A 119 17.56 -17.23 2.08
CA MET A 119 17.63 -15.90 2.72
C MET A 119 17.63 -14.75 1.71
N GLN A 120 17.72 -15.03 0.41
CA GLN A 120 17.98 -14.02 -0.63
C GLN A 120 16.90 -12.94 -0.70
N SER A 121 15.62 -13.32 -0.59
CA SER A 121 14.50 -12.39 -0.62
C SER A 121 14.52 -11.46 0.59
N TYR A 122 14.68 -12.00 1.80
CA TYR A 122 14.77 -11.21 3.03
C TYR A 122 15.93 -10.20 3.00
N VAL A 123 17.11 -10.60 2.52
CA VAL A 123 18.25 -9.68 2.36
C VAL A 123 17.91 -8.56 1.38
N SER A 124 17.34 -8.89 0.23
CA SER A 124 16.98 -7.93 -0.81
C SER A 124 15.95 -6.91 -0.30
N LEU A 125 14.90 -7.39 0.36
CA LEU A 125 13.87 -6.56 0.98
C LEU A 125 14.46 -5.62 2.02
N ALA A 126 15.27 -6.14 2.95
CA ALA A 126 15.88 -5.34 4.01
C ALA A 126 16.77 -4.22 3.47
N LEU A 127 17.64 -4.54 2.52
CA LEU A 127 18.51 -3.54 1.89
C LEU A 127 17.70 -2.45 1.18
N SER A 128 16.59 -2.83 0.52
CA SER A 128 15.69 -1.86 -0.13
C SER A 128 15.01 -0.92 0.86
N CYS A 129 14.73 -1.39 2.09
CA CYS A 129 14.14 -0.61 3.17
C CYS A 129 15.18 0.05 4.10
N ARG A 130 16.47 0.04 3.72
CA ARG A 130 17.61 0.61 4.47
C ARG A 130 17.79 -0.03 5.86
N TYR A 131 17.61 -1.34 5.95
CA TYR A 131 17.93 -2.13 7.14
C TYR A 131 19.35 -2.69 7.05
N THR A 132 20.03 -2.69 8.18
CA THR A 132 21.21 -3.52 8.41
C THR A 132 20.75 -4.97 8.55
N VAL A 133 21.39 -5.90 7.84
CA VAL A 133 21.09 -7.33 7.94
C VAL A 133 22.18 -8.04 8.73
N ARG A 134 21.79 -8.81 9.74
CA ARG A 134 22.68 -9.69 10.52
C ARG A 134 22.23 -11.13 10.38
N VAL A 135 23.16 -12.00 10.02
CA VAL A 135 22.92 -13.44 9.94
C VAL A 135 23.50 -14.09 11.19
N VAL A 136 22.70 -14.87 11.91
CA VAL A 136 23.11 -15.57 13.12
C VAL A 136 23.24 -17.06 12.81
N GLU A 137 24.48 -17.52 12.84
CA GLU A 137 24.84 -18.93 12.67
C GLU A 137 24.38 -19.78 13.88
N PRO A 138 23.94 -21.02 13.68
CA PRO A 138 23.39 -21.86 14.76
C PRO A 138 24.37 -22.13 15.90
N ALA A 139 25.68 -22.16 15.61
CA ALA A 139 26.72 -22.32 16.62
C ALA A 139 26.72 -21.20 17.69
N ALA A 140 26.14 -20.03 17.38
CA ALA A 140 26.07 -18.91 18.32
C ALA A 140 25.14 -19.17 19.52
N PHE A 141 24.16 -20.06 19.38
CA PHE A 141 23.17 -20.35 20.43
C PHE A 141 22.98 -21.84 20.72
N ASN A 142 23.56 -22.73 19.91
CA ASN A 142 23.63 -24.15 20.19
C ASN A 142 24.92 -24.75 19.59
N PRO A 143 25.96 -25.03 20.40
CA PRO A 143 27.19 -25.66 19.92
C PRO A 143 26.98 -27.04 19.29
N ASP A 144 25.98 -27.80 19.76
CA ASP A 144 25.68 -29.17 19.35
C ASP A 144 24.66 -29.23 18.20
N TRP A 145 24.44 -28.13 17.47
CA TRP A 145 23.43 -28.04 16.42
C TRP A 145 23.64 -29.01 15.24
N LYS A 146 24.84 -29.60 15.10
CA LYS A 146 25.14 -30.64 14.10
C LYS A 146 24.91 -32.07 14.61
N ASP A 147 24.76 -32.25 15.92
CA ASP A 147 24.53 -33.57 16.51
C ASP A 147 23.07 -33.98 16.30
N VAL A 148 22.88 -34.97 15.43
CA VAL A 148 21.58 -35.54 15.08
C VAL A 148 20.88 -36.11 16.32
N VAL A 149 21.61 -36.78 17.22
CA VAL A 149 21.02 -37.41 18.42
C VAL A 149 20.53 -36.34 19.38
N HIS A 150 21.34 -35.29 19.58
CA HIS A 150 20.95 -34.12 20.36
C HIS A 150 19.67 -33.47 19.81
N LEU A 151 19.61 -33.23 18.49
CA LEU A 151 18.43 -32.64 17.85
C LEU A 151 17.21 -33.54 17.92
N MET A 152 17.37 -34.86 17.79
CA MET A 152 16.26 -35.81 17.94
C MET A 152 15.62 -35.71 19.33
N HIS A 153 16.43 -35.69 20.38
CA HIS A 153 15.93 -35.57 21.75
C HIS A 153 15.17 -34.26 21.97
N ARG A 154 15.69 -33.14 21.42
CA ARG A 154 15.02 -31.84 21.49
C ARG A 154 13.73 -31.76 20.67
N ASN A 155 13.68 -32.42 19.51
CA ASN A 155 12.46 -32.49 18.70
C ASN A 155 11.40 -33.40 19.36
N ALA A 156 11.80 -34.48 20.02
CA ALA A 156 10.89 -35.34 20.77
C ALA A 156 10.19 -34.59 21.93
N GLN A 157 10.89 -33.67 22.60
CA GLN A 157 10.29 -32.80 23.62
C GLN A 157 9.23 -31.83 23.07
N ARG A 158 9.25 -31.56 21.76
CA ARG A 158 8.29 -30.70 21.05
C ARG A 158 7.13 -31.49 20.43
N ALA A 159 7.10 -32.81 20.61
CA ALA A 159 6.02 -33.65 20.09
C ALA A 159 4.66 -33.31 20.70
N GLN A 160 4.64 -32.85 21.95
CA GLN A 160 3.42 -32.40 22.64
C GLN A 160 2.76 -31.20 21.96
N SER A 161 3.54 -30.35 21.29
CA SER A 161 3.04 -29.19 20.53
C SER A 161 2.93 -29.50 19.03
N GLY A 162 2.92 -30.78 18.63
CA GLY A 162 2.86 -31.20 17.22
C GLY A 162 4.14 -31.01 16.40
N LYS A 163 5.23 -30.44 16.96
CA LYS A 163 6.47 -30.10 16.23
C LYS A 163 7.54 -31.19 16.32
N ASN A 164 7.23 -32.40 15.84
CA ASN A 164 8.19 -33.51 15.81
C ASN A 164 8.72 -33.76 14.38
N VAL A 165 10.04 -33.66 14.18
CA VAL A 165 10.69 -33.87 12.88
C VAL A 165 11.40 -35.24 12.87
N PRO A 166 11.12 -36.14 11.90
CA PRO A 166 11.79 -37.44 11.81
C PRO A 166 13.30 -37.31 11.65
N VAL A 167 14.05 -38.28 12.20
CA VAL A 167 15.53 -38.26 12.18
C VAL A 167 16.09 -38.28 10.76
N GLU A 168 15.45 -38.99 9.84
CA GLU A 168 15.83 -39.06 8.43
C GLU A 168 15.74 -37.69 7.76
N VAL A 169 14.72 -36.90 8.12
CA VAL A 169 14.53 -35.53 7.62
C VAL A 169 15.59 -34.60 8.21
N LEU A 170 15.90 -34.72 9.51
CA LEU A 170 16.97 -33.94 10.15
C LEU A 170 18.34 -34.22 9.52
N LYS A 171 18.67 -35.50 9.24
CA LYS A 171 19.91 -35.89 8.55
C LYS A 171 19.99 -35.27 7.16
N LYS A 172 18.89 -35.32 6.39
CA LYS A 172 18.82 -34.69 5.06
C LYS A 172 19.01 -33.17 5.14
N MET A 173 18.33 -32.49 6.06
CA MET A 173 18.47 -31.04 6.26
C MET A 173 19.89 -30.64 6.64
N LEU A 174 20.51 -31.35 7.59
CA LEU A 174 21.90 -31.11 8.00
C LEU A 174 22.89 -31.29 6.84
N GLY A 175 22.66 -32.27 5.97
CA GLY A 175 23.47 -32.50 4.78
C GLY A 175 23.42 -31.36 3.75
N ARG A 176 22.36 -30.53 3.77
CA ARG A 176 22.20 -29.35 2.89
C ARG A 176 22.81 -28.08 3.46
N PHE A 177 23.31 -28.09 4.69
CA PHE A 177 23.76 -26.86 5.34
C PHE A 177 24.94 -26.20 4.59
N GLN A 178 24.73 -24.97 4.11
CA GLN A 178 25.76 -24.19 3.42
C GLN A 178 26.44 -23.19 4.38
N PRO A 179 27.77 -23.16 4.53
CA PRO A 179 28.43 -22.20 5.40
C PRO A 179 28.28 -20.76 4.87
N PHE A 180 28.04 -19.80 5.76
CA PHE A 180 28.00 -18.38 5.44
C PHE A 180 29.36 -17.73 5.70
N SER A 181 29.85 -16.95 4.73
CA SER A 181 31.17 -16.31 4.78
C SER A 181 31.21 -15.02 5.61
N GLY A 182 30.05 -14.49 6.02
CA GLY A 182 29.90 -13.16 6.60
C GLY A 182 29.56 -12.06 5.59
N ASP A 183 29.67 -12.33 4.28
CA ASP A 183 29.38 -11.37 3.22
C ASP A 183 27.98 -11.56 2.63
N LEU A 184 27.09 -10.59 2.79
CA LEU A 184 25.72 -10.63 2.26
C LEU A 184 25.66 -10.83 0.73
N ARG A 185 26.73 -10.48 -0.01
CA ARG A 185 26.80 -10.73 -1.46
C ARG A 185 26.78 -12.22 -1.80
N THR A 186 27.27 -13.09 -0.91
CA THR A 186 27.21 -14.54 -1.13
C THR A 186 25.79 -15.09 -0.97
N ILE A 187 24.93 -14.40 -0.20
CA ILE A 187 23.49 -14.71 -0.14
C ILE A 187 22.79 -14.17 -1.39
N ALA A 188 23.09 -12.93 -1.77
CA ALA A 188 22.50 -12.29 -2.95
C ALA A 188 22.81 -13.04 -4.26
N GLY A 189 23.99 -13.66 -4.37
CA GLY A 189 24.43 -14.45 -5.52
C GLY A 189 24.29 -15.96 -5.35
N ALA A 190 23.65 -16.45 -4.27
CA ALA A 190 23.47 -17.88 -4.06
C ALA A 190 22.57 -18.47 -5.17
N PRO A 191 23.00 -19.54 -5.86
CA PRO A 191 22.18 -20.16 -6.89
C PRO A 191 20.95 -20.77 -6.22
N ARG A 192 19.78 -20.30 -6.63
CA ARG A 192 18.53 -21.02 -6.38
C ARG A 192 18.57 -22.30 -7.21
N PRO A 193 18.11 -23.45 -6.69
CA PRO A 193 18.04 -24.69 -7.49
C PRO A 193 17.39 -24.40 -8.84
N GLU A 194 18.15 -24.57 -9.93
CA GLU A 194 17.65 -24.33 -11.29
C GLU A 194 16.66 -25.44 -11.66
N LEU A 195 15.45 -25.04 -12.00
CA LEU A 195 14.47 -25.92 -12.64
C LEU A 195 14.94 -26.20 -14.06
N SER A 196 15.04 -27.47 -14.45
CA SER A 196 15.46 -27.82 -15.81
C SER A 196 14.48 -27.23 -16.83
N GLU A 197 14.98 -26.62 -17.93
CA GLU A 197 14.16 -25.97 -18.98
C GLU A 197 13.13 -26.92 -19.65
N THR A 198 13.23 -28.22 -19.38
CA THR A 198 12.36 -29.27 -19.90
C THR A 198 11.19 -29.66 -19.00
N GLN A 199 11.15 -29.21 -17.73
CA GLN A 199 10.10 -29.60 -16.79
C GLN A 199 8.82 -28.75 -16.99
N GLU A 200 7.67 -29.43 -17.07
CA GLU A 200 6.36 -28.78 -17.10
C GLU A 200 6.12 -28.06 -15.77
N LEU A 201 5.70 -26.79 -15.84
CA LEU A 201 5.32 -26.01 -14.67
C LEU A 201 3.81 -25.79 -14.66
N ARG A 202 3.18 -25.96 -13.50
CA ARG A 202 1.76 -25.67 -13.27
C ARG A 202 1.59 -24.72 -12.11
N ILE A 203 0.59 -23.85 -12.24
CA ILE A 203 0.20 -22.82 -11.29
C ILE A 203 -0.60 -23.50 -10.19
N ASP A 204 -0.01 -23.56 -9.01
CA ASP A 204 -0.65 -24.07 -7.82
C ASP A 204 -1.77 -23.10 -7.38
N SER A 205 -2.97 -23.64 -7.15
CA SER A 205 -4.13 -22.83 -6.74
C SER A 205 -3.99 -22.23 -5.36
N THR A 206 -3.06 -22.73 -4.54
CA THR A 206 -2.88 -22.36 -3.14
C THR A 206 -2.06 -21.07 -2.97
N ASP A 207 -1.07 -20.85 -3.83
CA ASP A 207 -0.19 -19.67 -3.77
C ASP A 207 -0.04 -18.93 -5.11
N GLY A 208 -0.64 -19.44 -6.20
CA GLY A 208 -0.59 -18.84 -7.52
C GLY A 208 0.78 -18.91 -8.21
N CYS A 209 1.73 -19.67 -7.66
CA CYS A 209 3.08 -19.82 -8.21
C CYS A 209 3.20 -21.05 -9.12
N SER A 210 4.15 -21.02 -10.05
CA SER A 210 4.37 -22.11 -11.01
C SER A 210 5.41 -23.10 -10.53
N TYR A 211 5.07 -24.39 -10.48
CA TYR A 211 5.93 -25.43 -9.92
C TYR A 211 5.95 -26.70 -10.75
N THR A 212 6.99 -27.51 -10.55
CA THR A 212 7.16 -28.79 -11.23
C THR A 212 6.25 -29.86 -10.64
N LEU A 213 6.08 -30.96 -11.37
CA LEU A 213 5.39 -32.15 -10.86
C LEU A 213 6.02 -32.64 -9.55
N GLN A 214 7.35 -32.64 -9.45
CA GLN A 214 8.04 -33.06 -8.23
C GLN A 214 7.70 -32.16 -7.04
N ASP A 215 7.58 -30.85 -7.25
CA ASP A 215 7.19 -29.92 -6.19
C ASP A 215 5.74 -30.18 -5.73
N PHE A 216 4.83 -30.54 -6.65
CA PHE A 216 3.47 -30.95 -6.29
C PHE A 216 3.47 -32.29 -5.54
N VAL A 217 4.28 -33.26 -5.97
CA VAL A 217 4.44 -34.57 -5.29
C VAL A 217 5.03 -34.40 -3.89
N ASP A 218 6.02 -33.53 -3.72
CA ASP A 218 6.63 -33.21 -2.43
C ASP A 218 5.63 -32.52 -1.48
N GLU A 219 4.63 -31.81 -2.02
CA GLU A 219 3.65 -31.03 -1.26
C GLU A 219 2.36 -31.79 -0.93
N TYR A 220 1.73 -32.38 -1.95
CA TYR A 220 0.42 -33.02 -1.88
C TYR A 220 0.51 -34.55 -1.78
N GLY A 221 1.72 -35.10 -1.83
CA GLY A 221 1.96 -36.54 -1.91
C GLY A 221 1.76 -37.10 -3.31
N GLY A 222 1.83 -38.43 -3.43
CA GLY A 222 1.78 -39.15 -4.72
C GLY A 222 3.16 -39.58 -5.21
N SER A 223 3.27 -39.87 -6.51
CA SER A 223 4.54 -40.13 -7.20
C SER A 223 4.54 -39.51 -8.59
N GLU A 224 5.67 -39.56 -9.30
CA GLU A 224 5.68 -39.17 -10.72
C GLU A 224 4.75 -40.06 -11.57
N GLU A 225 4.55 -41.32 -11.16
CA GLU A 225 3.63 -42.25 -11.85
C GLU A 225 2.16 -42.07 -11.42
N ASP A 226 1.92 -41.55 -10.21
CA ASP A 226 0.60 -41.22 -9.69
C ASP A 226 0.59 -39.79 -9.09
N PRO A 227 0.55 -38.74 -9.93
CA PRO A 227 0.58 -37.36 -9.49
C PRO A 227 -0.57 -37.00 -8.56
N PRO A 228 -0.38 -36.04 -7.63
CA PRO A 228 -1.45 -35.55 -6.78
C PRO A 228 -2.57 -34.90 -7.59
N ARG A 229 -3.80 -34.91 -7.05
CA ARG A 229 -4.99 -34.40 -7.74
C ARG A 229 -4.85 -32.92 -8.13
N GLU A 230 -4.20 -32.15 -7.27
CA GLU A 230 -3.90 -30.73 -7.38
C GLU A 230 -3.05 -30.45 -8.63
N TRP A 231 -2.18 -31.38 -9.03
CA TRP A 231 -1.43 -31.27 -10.28
C TRP A 231 -2.37 -31.23 -11.50
N PHE A 232 -3.42 -32.05 -11.51
CA PHE A 232 -4.38 -32.12 -12.61
C PHE A 232 -5.33 -30.91 -12.66
N GLU A 233 -5.66 -30.34 -11.51
CA GLU A 233 -6.52 -29.16 -11.39
C GLU A 233 -5.75 -27.84 -11.62
N ALA A 234 -4.43 -27.85 -11.43
CA ALA A 234 -3.54 -26.72 -11.63
C ALA A 234 -3.42 -26.29 -13.10
N ALA A 235 -3.51 -24.98 -13.35
CA ALA A 235 -3.38 -24.41 -14.69
C ALA A 235 -1.92 -24.48 -15.18
N ARG A 236 -1.68 -24.79 -16.46
CA ARG A 236 -0.33 -24.77 -17.01
C ARG A 236 0.25 -23.35 -16.99
N ALA A 237 1.48 -23.22 -16.51
CA ALA A 237 2.19 -21.94 -16.53
C ALA A 237 2.54 -21.54 -17.98
N PRO A 238 2.45 -20.25 -18.36
CA PRO A 238 2.80 -19.79 -19.71
C PRO A 238 4.26 -20.09 -20.05
N ARG A 239 4.53 -20.72 -21.20
CA ARG A 239 5.91 -21.00 -21.66
C ARG A 239 6.57 -19.73 -22.18
N GLY A 240 7.66 -19.30 -21.52
CA GLY A 240 8.76 -18.51 -22.08
C GLY A 240 8.43 -17.19 -22.80
N ILE A 241 8.53 -16.08 -22.09
CA ILE A 241 9.01 -14.81 -22.67
C ILE A 241 10.39 -14.55 -22.06
N LYS A 242 11.45 -14.75 -22.85
CA LYS A 242 12.80 -14.33 -22.48
C LYS A 242 12.82 -12.81 -22.33
N ALA A 243 13.30 -12.33 -21.19
CA ALA A 243 13.61 -10.92 -20.96
C ALA A 243 14.58 -10.41 -22.03
N ARG A 244 14.19 -9.39 -22.79
CA ARG A 244 15.10 -8.67 -23.69
C ARG A 244 15.57 -7.41 -22.97
N ARG A 245 16.85 -7.39 -22.57
CA ARG A 245 17.56 -6.20 -22.08
C ARG A 245 17.68 -5.15 -23.21
N PRO A 246 17.71 -3.84 -22.86
CA PRO A 246 17.95 -2.78 -23.82
C PRO A 246 19.45 -2.68 -24.12
N GLU A 247 19.85 -2.82 -25.39
CA GLU A 247 21.16 -2.39 -25.83
C GLU A 247 21.05 -1.44 -27.03
N SER A 248 21.79 -0.35 -26.88
CA SER A 248 22.09 0.70 -27.82
C SER A 248 22.94 0.21 -29.01
N ARG A 249 22.66 0.69 -30.22
CA ARG A 249 23.55 1.57 -31.02
C ARG A 249 23.18 1.55 -32.52
N SER A 250 23.02 2.77 -33.02
CA SER A 250 23.46 3.34 -34.32
C SER A 250 23.63 2.47 -35.57
N SER A 251 23.20 3.11 -36.67
CA SER A 251 23.79 3.16 -38.03
C SER A 251 23.06 2.36 -39.12
N GLY A 252 22.88 3.01 -40.28
CA GLY A 252 22.63 2.33 -41.54
C GLY A 252 21.46 2.86 -42.37
N SER A 253 21.77 3.84 -43.21
CA SER A 253 21.01 4.37 -44.36
C SER A 253 20.64 3.35 -45.44
N SER A 254 19.54 3.60 -46.18
CA SER A 254 19.36 3.51 -47.66
C SER A 254 17.86 3.27 -47.99
N SER A 255 17.13 4.28 -48.48
CA SER A 255 16.86 4.64 -49.89
C SER A 255 15.76 3.80 -50.60
N SER A 256 14.62 4.48 -50.82
CA SER A 256 13.77 4.50 -52.03
C SER A 256 13.37 3.19 -52.74
N SER A 257 12.05 3.00 -52.89
CA SER A 257 11.42 3.00 -54.22
C SER A 257 9.90 3.08 -54.14
N SER A 258 9.37 4.02 -54.92
CA SER A 258 7.97 4.28 -55.25
C SER A 258 7.32 3.20 -56.12
N SER A 259 6.02 2.96 -55.91
CA SER A 259 5.12 2.58 -57.01
C SER A 259 3.69 3.02 -56.71
N SER A 260 3.23 3.93 -57.54
CA SER A 260 1.88 4.47 -57.69
C SER A 260 0.90 3.47 -58.30
N SER A 261 -0.33 3.42 -57.79
CA SER A 261 -1.49 2.99 -58.57
C SER A 261 -2.72 3.77 -58.15
N SER A 262 -3.17 4.63 -59.06
CA SER A 262 -4.39 5.43 -59.02
C SER A 262 -5.63 4.58 -59.31
N CYS A 263 -6.69 4.74 -58.52
CA CYS A 263 -8.05 4.63 -59.04
C CYS A 263 -9.01 5.50 -58.21
N SER A 264 -9.67 6.42 -58.90
CA SER A 264 -10.71 7.33 -58.41
C SER A 264 -12.04 6.61 -58.16
N CYS A 265 -12.83 7.04 -57.16
CA CYS A 265 -14.15 7.66 -57.39
C CYS A 265 -14.83 8.05 -56.07
N GLU A 266 -15.44 9.22 -56.13
CA GLU A 266 -16.18 10.02 -55.16
C GLU A 266 -17.21 9.30 -54.27
N LYS A 267 -17.29 9.75 -53.01
CA LYS A 267 -18.55 10.17 -52.35
C LYS A 267 -18.25 11.07 -51.15
N ARG A 268 -18.19 12.38 -51.40
CA ARG A 268 -18.15 13.45 -50.39
C ARG A 268 -19.47 13.47 -49.61
N LYS A 269 -19.50 12.86 -48.41
CA LYS A 269 -20.47 13.25 -47.38
C LYS A 269 -19.92 14.47 -46.63
N ARG A 270 -20.51 15.63 -46.89
CA ARG A 270 -20.32 16.85 -46.09
C ARG A 270 -20.61 16.52 -44.61
N ARG A 271 -19.56 16.41 -43.79
CA ARG A 271 -19.70 16.45 -42.33
C ARG A 271 -20.12 17.87 -41.97
N ARG A 272 -21.36 18.00 -41.48
CA ARG A 272 -21.88 19.16 -40.76
C ARG A 272 -20.84 19.53 -39.70
N THR A 273 -20.26 20.72 -39.80
CA THR A 273 -19.55 21.36 -38.69
C THR A 273 -20.55 21.51 -37.55
N GLN A 274 -20.41 20.68 -36.52
CA GLN A 274 -21.13 20.90 -35.27
C GLN A 274 -20.71 22.26 -34.72
N SER A 275 -21.70 23.10 -34.47
CA SER A 275 -21.59 24.34 -33.72
C SER A 275 -20.90 24.06 -32.38
N ASN A 276 -19.64 24.50 -32.21
CA ASN A 276 -18.96 24.50 -30.93
C ASN A 276 -19.52 25.65 -30.08
N SER A 277 -20.64 25.40 -29.40
CA SER A 277 -20.90 26.13 -28.17
C SER A 277 -19.76 25.81 -27.18
N PRO A 278 -19.18 26.79 -26.46
CA PRO A 278 -18.13 26.51 -25.49
C PRO A 278 -18.64 25.52 -24.45
N CYS A 279 -17.85 24.49 -24.14
CA CYS A 279 -18.15 23.58 -23.04
C CYS A 279 -18.08 24.38 -21.73
N LYS A 280 -19.21 24.52 -21.03
CA LYS A 280 -19.32 25.18 -19.74
C LYS A 280 -19.58 24.14 -18.64
N LEU A 281 -18.99 24.35 -17.46
CA LEU A 281 -19.32 23.65 -16.22
C LEU A 281 -20.64 24.16 -15.64
N VAL A 282 -21.25 23.38 -14.75
CA VAL A 282 -22.54 23.74 -14.16
C VAL A 282 -22.44 25.01 -13.31
N LEU A 283 -21.33 25.18 -12.58
CA LEU A 283 -21.13 26.38 -11.75
C LEU A 283 -20.92 27.66 -12.55
N GLU A 284 -20.49 27.58 -13.81
CA GLU A 284 -20.32 28.78 -14.64
C GLU A 284 -21.66 29.50 -14.86
N ALA A 285 -22.78 28.76 -14.81
CA ALA A 285 -24.12 29.34 -14.94
C ALA A 285 -24.45 30.33 -13.82
N LEU A 286 -23.75 30.30 -12.66
CA LEU A 286 -23.93 31.30 -11.60
C LEU A 286 -23.46 32.70 -12.01
N TRP A 287 -22.56 32.82 -13.00
CA TRP A 287 -22.15 34.12 -13.53
C TRP A 287 -23.12 34.67 -14.56
N ASP A 288 -23.99 33.81 -15.10
CA ASP A 288 -25.07 34.21 -15.99
C ASP A 288 -26.32 34.68 -15.21
N GLU A 289 -26.34 34.55 -13.87
CA GLU A 289 -27.47 34.98 -13.02
C GLU A 289 -27.49 36.50 -12.79
N PRO A 290 -28.51 37.24 -13.27
CA PRO A 290 -28.56 38.70 -13.17
C PRO A 290 -28.74 39.21 -11.73
N THR A 291 -29.27 38.37 -10.84
CA THR A 291 -29.55 38.71 -9.44
C THR A 291 -28.31 38.71 -8.56
N LEU A 292 -27.18 38.21 -9.05
CA LEU A 292 -25.91 38.17 -8.32
C LEU A 292 -24.97 39.22 -8.91
N SER A 293 -24.69 40.27 -8.15
CA SER A 293 -23.89 41.41 -8.62
C SER A 293 -22.47 41.39 -8.05
N SER A 294 -22.29 40.86 -6.85
CA SER A 294 -20.99 40.80 -6.15
C SER A 294 -20.41 39.38 -6.10
N TRP A 295 -19.13 39.29 -5.73
CA TRP A 295 -18.50 38.00 -5.46
C TRP A 295 -19.02 37.41 -4.14
N GLU A 296 -19.27 38.24 -3.14
CA GLU A 296 -19.75 37.86 -1.81
C GLU A 296 -21.12 37.16 -1.89
N GLU A 297 -22.04 37.68 -2.71
CA GLU A 297 -23.33 37.05 -2.99
C GLU A 297 -23.18 35.68 -3.67
N ARG A 298 -22.28 35.59 -4.67
CA ARG A 298 -21.99 34.32 -5.36
C ARG A 298 -21.39 33.29 -4.41
N ARG A 299 -20.44 33.71 -3.57
CA ARG A 299 -19.79 32.87 -2.55
C ARG A 299 -20.81 32.36 -1.54
N ALA A 300 -21.68 33.24 -1.03
CA ALA A 300 -22.75 32.85 -0.10
C ALA A 300 -23.67 31.80 -0.74
N LYS A 301 -24.10 32.01 -1.98
CA LYS A 301 -24.94 31.06 -2.71
C LYS A 301 -24.26 29.72 -2.98
N LEU A 302 -22.95 29.74 -3.31
CA LEU A 302 -22.16 28.52 -3.47
C LEU A 302 -22.20 27.66 -2.20
N MET A 303 -21.92 28.29 -1.06
CA MET A 303 -21.87 27.63 0.23
C MET A 303 -23.26 27.19 0.72
N GLU A 304 -24.30 28.00 0.52
CA GLU A 304 -25.65 27.68 0.99
C GLU A 304 -26.32 26.60 0.13
N ARG A 305 -26.30 26.75 -1.19
CA ARG A 305 -27.01 25.84 -2.10
C ARG A 305 -26.29 24.51 -2.29
N TYR A 306 -24.97 24.55 -2.49
CA TYR A 306 -24.21 23.36 -2.85
C TYR A 306 -23.40 22.78 -1.68
N GLN A 307 -23.36 23.49 -0.54
CA GLN A 307 -22.61 23.06 0.66
C GLN A 307 -21.16 22.71 0.36
N VAL A 308 -20.54 23.51 -0.53
CA VAL A 308 -19.13 23.38 -0.91
C VAL A 308 -18.26 24.27 -0.03
N GLU A 309 -17.02 23.84 0.18
CA GLU A 309 -15.97 24.65 0.77
C GLU A 309 -15.33 25.53 -0.30
N VAL A 310 -15.10 26.80 0.03
CA VAL A 310 -14.47 27.78 -0.86
C VAL A 310 -13.28 28.42 -0.16
N GLU A 311 -12.09 28.27 -0.77
CA GLU A 311 -10.90 29.06 -0.44
C GLU A 311 -10.59 30.00 -1.60
N GLU A 312 -10.01 31.15 -1.32
CA GLU A 312 -9.83 32.22 -2.29
C GLU A 312 -8.54 33.02 -2.05
N ASP A 313 -8.08 33.66 -3.12
CA ASP A 313 -7.16 34.79 -3.08
C ASP A 313 -7.80 36.01 -3.73
N GLU A 314 -7.02 37.04 -4.09
CA GLU A 314 -7.54 38.27 -4.69
C GLU A 314 -8.34 38.05 -5.98
N MET A 315 -7.93 37.10 -6.84
CA MET A 315 -8.48 36.95 -8.20
C MET A 315 -9.15 35.60 -8.43
N LEU A 316 -8.79 34.58 -7.66
CA LEU A 316 -9.17 33.20 -7.87
C LEU A 316 -9.91 32.64 -6.67
N PHE A 317 -10.72 31.63 -6.92
CA PHE A 317 -11.28 30.79 -5.86
C PHE A 317 -11.20 29.31 -6.26
N ILE A 318 -11.01 28.46 -5.26
CA ILE A 318 -11.02 27.01 -5.37
C ILE A 318 -12.23 26.46 -4.64
N VAL A 319 -12.92 25.51 -5.27
CA VAL A 319 -14.12 24.87 -4.73
C VAL A 319 -13.85 23.39 -4.44
N SER A 320 -14.16 22.94 -3.23
CA SER A 320 -14.10 21.54 -2.85
C SER A 320 -15.40 21.07 -2.19
N ALA A 321 -15.99 20.01 -2.74
CA ALA A 321 -17.19 19.38 -2.21
C ALA A 321 -16.86 18.33 -1.14
N ASP A 322 -17.67 18.28 -0.08
CA ASP A 322 -17.64 17.19 0.89
C ASP A 322 -18.17 15.90 0.25
N HIS A 323 -17.48 14.79 0.51
CA HIS A 323 -17.79 13.48 -0.07
C HIS A 323 -18.85 12.70 0.72
N SER A 324 -19.12 13.09 1.98
CA SER A 324 -20.21 12.54 2.78
C SER A 324 -21.56 13.21 2.55
N HIS A 325 -21.60 14.29 1.77
CA HIS A 325 -22.79 15.14 1.71
C HIS A 325 -24.01 14.47 1.04
N PRO A 326 -25.24 14.59 1.56
CA PRO A 326 -26.43 13.99 0.96
C PRO A 326 -26.74 14.42 -0.49
N LEU A 327 -26.29 15.62 -0.90
CA LEU A 327 -26.47 16.15 -2.26
C LEU A 327 -25.81 15.29 -3.35
N TRP A 328 -24.94 14.34 -3.00
CA TRP A 328 -24.48 13.33 -3.97
C TRP A 328 -25.62 12.45 -4.53
N SER A 329 -26.79 12.47 -3.89
CA SER A 329 -28.00 11.75 -4.34
C SER A 329 -29.09 12.68 -4.88
N SER A 330 -28.80 13.96 -5.11
CA SER A 330 -29.75 14.95 -5.65
C SER A 330 -29.38 15.39 -7.07
N GLU A 331 -30.14 16.33 -7.64
CA GLU A 331 -29.86 16.90 -8.96
C GLU A 331 -28.54 17.72 -9.00
N GLU A 332 -28.07 18.17 -7.85
CA GLU A 332 -26.82 18.92 -7.69
C GLU A 332 -25.55 18.04 -7.76
N ALA A 333 -25.68 16.70 -7.80
CA ALA A 333 -24.53 15.80 -7.77
C ALA A 333 -23.48 16.10 -8.85
N GLN A 334 -23.88 16.66 -10.00
CA GLN A 334 -22.95 17.07 -11.05
C GLN A 334 -22.04 18.23 -10.61
N VAL A 335 -22.58 19.22 -9.88
CA VAL A 335 -21.78 20.31 -9.30
C VAL A 335 -20.74 19.74 -8.35
N LEU A 336 -21.13 18.82 -7.48
CA LEU A 336 -20.23 18.19 -6.51
C LEU A 336 -19.14 17.36 -7.23
N ARG A 337 -19.53 16.63 -8.29
CA ARG A 337 -18.63 15.83 -9.13
C ARG A 337 -17.56 16.69 -9.80
N GLU A 338 -17.95 17.86 -10.30
CA GLU A 338 -17.06 18.82 -10.97
C GLU A 338 -16.15 19.56 -9.99
N ASN A 339 -16.54 19.72 -8.73
CA ASN A 339 -15.87 20.62 -7.80
C ASN A 339 -15.11 19.89 -6.69
N ARG A 340 -14.07 19.16 -7.11
CA ARG A 340 -13.11 18.49 -6.22
C ARG A 340 -11.75 19.20 -6.24
N GLY A 341 -11.78 20.50 -6.00
CA GLY A 341 -10.63 21.39 -6.12
C GLY A 341 -10.57 22.11 -7.47
N THR A 342 -11.71 22.43 -8.07
CA THR A 342 -11.74 23.20 -9.32
C THR A 342 -11.46 24.65 -9.01
N VAL A 343 -10.60 25.27 -9.81
CA VAL A 343 -10.17 26.67 -9.65
C VAL A 343 -10.81 27.51 -10.72
N TYR A 344 -11.39 28.64 -10.31
CA TYR A 344 -12.12 29.57 -11.15
C TYR A 344 -11.58 30.98 -10.99
N GLU A 345 -11.74 31.78 -12.03
CA GLU A 345 -11.53 33.23 -11.99
C GLU A 345 -12.77 33.93 -11.41
N LYS A 346 -12.61 34.80 -10.40
CA LYS A 346 -13.72 35.48 -9.73
C LYS A 346 -14.50 36.44 -10.64
N SER A 347 -13.79 37.15 -11.52
CA SER A 347 -14.38 38.18 -12.37
C SER A 347 -15.32 37.62 -13.43
N SER A 348 -15.01 36.42 -13.94
CA SER A 348 -15.71 35.83 -15.09
C SER A 348 -16.43 34.52 -14.78
N GLY A 349 -16.10 33.87 -13.66
CA GLY A 349 -16.57 32.51 -13.35
C GLY A 349 -15.89 31.43 -14.19
N LYS A 350 -14.92 31.78 -15.03
CA LYS A 350 -14.27 30.87 -15.96
C LYS A 350 -13.43 29.82 -15.20
N PRO A 351 -13.55 28.52 -15.51
CA PRO A 351 -12.70 27.49 -14.94
C PRO A 351 -11.27 27.59 -15.52
N LEU A 352 -10.29 27.65 -14.64
CA LEU A 352 -8.86 27.74 -14.97
C LEU A 352 -8.14 26.42 -14.73
N CYS A 353 -8.58 25.64 -13.74
CA CYS A 353 -8.14 24.27 -13.58
C CYS A 353 -9.28 23.38 -13.12
N LEU A 354 -9.49 22.31 -13.87
CA LEU A 354 -10.45 21.28 -13.56
C LEU A 354 -9.70 19.95 -13.42
N PRO A 355 -9.49 19.44 -12.19
CA PRO A 355 -8.89 18.13 -11.98
C PRO A 355 -9.85 17.01 -12.36
N PHE A 356 -9.48 15.76 -12.04
CA PHE A 356 -10.40 14.63 -12.16
C PHE A 356 -11.72 14.92 -11.44
N TYR A 357 -12.80 14.53 -12.10
CA TYR A 357 -14.09 14.39 -11.44
C TYR A 357 -13.96 13.43 -10.26
N LYS A 358 -14.77 13.62 -9.21
CA LYS A 358 -14.77 12.69 -8.08
C LYS A 358 -15.08 11.26 -8.57
N PHE A 359 -14.17 10.34 -8.30
CA PHE A 359 -14.36 8.91 -8.51
C PHE A 359 -14.23 8.14 -7.19
N TRP A 360 -14.82 6.95 -7.15
CA TRP A 360 -15.04 6.18 -5.91
C TRP A 360 -14.25 4.87 -5.94
N ASN A 361 -14.16 4.20 -4.80
CA ASN A 361 -13.61 2.86 -4.77
C ASN A 361 -14.60 1.87 -5.37
N ARG A 362 -14.07 0.78 -5.95
CA ARG A 362 -14.88 -0.36 -6.36
C ARG A 362 -15.76 -0.81 -5.20
N GLY A 363 -17.04 -1.06 -5.47
CA GLY A 363 -18.01 -1.52 -4.46
C GLY A 363 -18.72 -0.39 -3.70
N GLU A 364 -18.26 0.85 -3.81
CA GLU A 364 -19.01 1.98 -3.25
C GLU A 364 -20.27 2.30 -4.07
N ARG A 365 -21.30 2.83 -3.40
CA ARG A 365 -22.62 3.12 -4.00
C ARG A 365 -22.57 3.99 -5.26
N LEU A 366 -21.64 4.96 -5.30
CA LEU A 366 -21.51 5.94 -6.39
C LEU A 366 -20.36 5.59 -7.35
N ALA A 367 -19.77 4.40 -7.23
CA ALA A 367 -18.71 3.95 -8.12
C ALA A 367 -19.22 3.81 -9.56
N GLU A 368 -18.52 4.46 -10.48
CA GLU A 368 -18.80 4.37 -11.91
C GLU A 368 -18.64 2.94 -12.39
N GLN A 369 -19.54 2.45 -13.24
CA GLN A 369 -19.33 1.16 -13.89
C GLN A 369 -18.29 1.29 -15.00
N ILE A 370 -17.20 0.53 -14.88
CA ILE A 370 -16.15 0.48 -15.89
C ILE A 370 -16.64 -0.33 -17.08
N ASP A 371 -16.46 0.25 -18.26
CA ASP A 371 -16.61 -0.46 -19.53
C ASP A 371 -15.26 -1.08 -19.90
N TRP A 372 -15.26 -2.41 -19.93
CA TRP A 372 -14.06 -3.21 -20.13
C TRP A 372 -13.82 -3.55 -21.60
N GLU A 373 -14.83 -3.37 -22.46
CA GLU A 373 -14.78 -3.82 -23.86
C GLU A 373 -13.93 -2.88 -24.74
N ASP A 374 -13.82 -1.61 -24.34
CA ASP A 374 -13.15 -0.56 -25.12
C ASP A 374 -11.92 -0.01 -24.37
N GLY A 375 -10.88 -0.85 -24.24
CA GLY A 375 -9.54 -0.39 -23.87
C GLY A 375 -9.41 0.16 -22.45
N ALA A 376 -9.96 -0.52 -21.45
CA ALA A 376 -9.73 -0.18 -20.05
C ALA A 376 -8.25 -0.34 -19.66
N VAL A 377 -7.76 0.58 -18.84
CA VAL A 377 -6.38 0.57 -18.35
C VAL A 377 -6.36 0.70 -16.83
N ALA A 378 -5.47 -0.06 -16.20
CA ALA A 378 -5.13 0.08 -14.80
C ALA A 378 -3.83 0.86 -14.70
N GLU A 379 -3.79 1.84 -13.80
CA GLU A 379 -2.57 2.56 -13.43
C GLU A 379 -2.27 2.33 -11.95
N GLU A 380 -0.99 2.24 -11.60
CA GLU A 380 -0.56 2.12 -10.21
C GLU A 380 -1.11 3.31 -9.43
N LYS A 381 -1.80 3.04 -8.33
CA LYS A 381 -2.26 4.08 -7.43
C LYS A 381 -1.09 4.50 -6.54
N ILE A 382 -0.39 5.53 -6.98
CA ILE A 382 0.69 6.16 -6.20
C ILE A 382 0.08 6.78 -4.94
N ASP A 383 0.69 6.46 -3.79
CA ASP A 383 0.29 6.95 -2.46
C ASP A 383 1.02 8.27 -2.14
N GLY A 384 0.45 9.40 -2.54
CA GLY A 384 1.06 10.70 -2.33
C GLY A 384 0.04 11.82 -2.06
N ASN A 385 0.33 12.99 -2.61
CA ASN A 385 -0.55 14.14 -2.52
C ASN A 385 -0.80 14.74 -3.91
N LEU A 386 -2.07 14.81 -4.29
CA LEU A 386 -2.50 15.43 -5.55
C LEU A 386 -2.25 16.94 -5.56
N LEU A 387 -1.41 17.37 -6.49
CA LEU A 387 -1.18 18.77 -6.84
C LEU A 387 -1.54 19.02 -8.30
N LYS A 388 -2.00 20.24 -8.59
CA LYS A 388 -2.45 20.65 -9.92
C LYS A 388 -1.71 21.90 -10.34
N LEU A 389 -1.24 21.90 -11.57
CA LEU A 389 -0.51 23.00 -12.18
C LEU A 389 -1.34 23.57 -13.34
N PHE A 390 -1.56 24.89 -13.34
CA PHE A 390 -2.35 25.59 -14.34
C PHE A 390 -1.78 26.98 -14.62
N PHE A 391 -2.08 27.56 -15.79
CA PHE A 391 -1.53 28.85 -16.17
C PHE A 391 -2.55 29.97 -15.94
N PHE A 392 -2.12 31.07 -15.32
CA PHE A 392 -2.95 32.25 -15.13
C PHE A 392 -2.07 33.50 -15.14
N GLN A 393 -2.50 34.53 -15.90
CA GLN A 393 -1.84 35.84 -15.99
C GLN A 393 -0.31 35.78 -16.20
N GLY A 394 0.15 34.94 -17.13
CA GLY A 394 1.57 34.88 -17.48
C GLY A 394 2.42 33.99 -16.57
N THR A 395 1.84 33.36 -15.54
CA THR A 395 2.58 32.50 -14.61
C THR A 395 1.93 31.14 -14.40
N TRP A 396 2.75 30.13 -14.12
CA TRP A 396 2.29 28.82 -13.67
C TRP A 396 1.92 28.89 -12.19
N ARG A 397 0.70 28.48 -11.89
CA ARG A 397 0.10 28.44 -10.56
C ARG A 397 -0.04 26.99 -10.11
N LEU A 398 0.22 26.76 -8.83
CA LEU A 398 0.13 25.45 -8.19
C LEU A 398 -0.99 25.47 -7.15
N ALA A 399 -1.80 24.43 -7.12
CA ALA A 399 -2.85 24.26 -6.12
C ALA A 399 -2.95 22.82 -5.66
N SER A 400 -3.31 22.60 -4.39
CA SER A 400 -3.77 21.30 -3.92
C SER A 400 -5.29 21.18 -4.14
N ASN A 401 -5.91 20.08 -3.69
CA ASN A 401 -7.36 19.92 -3.80
C ASN A 401 -8.21 20.91 -3.00
N ARG A 402 -7.66 21.54 -1.96
CA ARG A 402 -8.43 22.43 -1.07
C ARG A 402 -7.83 23.81 -0.89
N THR A 403 -6.58 24.02 -1.30
CA THR A 403 -5.89 25.30 -1.07
C THR A 403 -5.10 25.78 -2.29
N LEU A 404 -5.21 27.09 -2.54
CA LEU A 404 -4.39 27.90 -3.44
C LEU A 404 -3.09 28.36 -2.76
N LYS A 405 -3.07 28.41 -1.43
CA LYS A 405 -1.99 28.96 -0.59
C LYS A 405 -0.87 27.96 -0.33
N VAL A 406 -0.42 27.26 -1.37
CA VAL A 406 0.60 26.21 -1.26
C VAL A 406 1.98 26.70 -0.83
N HIS A 407 2.22 28.01 -0.95
CA HIS A 407 3.45 28.69 -0.53
C HIS A 407 3.45 29.08 0.95
N GLU A 408 2.31 29.03 1.62
CA GLU A 408 2.20 29.38 3.03
C GLU A 408 2.48 28.16 3.91
N SER A 409 2.92 28.42 5.15
CA SER A 409 2.99 27.38 6.18
C SER A 409 1.58 26.86 6.45
N ASN A 410 1.45 25.55 6.52
CA ASN A 410 0.17 24.89 6.79
C ASN A 410 0.40 23.79 7.82
N GLU A 411 -0.50 23.70 8.80
CA GLU A 411 -0.42 22.73 9.90
C GLU A 411 -0.23 21.30 9.38
N LYS A 412 -0.89 20.94 8.27
CA LYS A 412 -0.75 19.62 7.64
C LYS A 412 0.70 19.24 7.31
N TYR A 413 1.54 20.23 6.97
CA TYR A 413 2.95 20.01 6.61
C TYR A 413 3.91 20.53 7.69
N ALA A 414 3.41 20.94 8.86
CA ALA A 414 4.23 21.48 9.94
C ALA A 414 5.30 20.48 10.40
N CYS A 415 4.98 19.18 10.37
CA CYS A 415 5.94 18.12 10.64
C CYS A 415 7.16 18.18 9.71
N THR A 416 7.06 18.69 8.49
CA THR A 416 8.20 18.78 7.58
C THR A 416 9.05 20.02 7.79
N GLY A 417 8.54 21.02 8.53
CA GLY A 417 9.13 22.37 8.57
C GLY A 417 9.11 23.10 7.23
N ARG A 418 8.42 22.56 6.21
CA ARG A 418 8.41 23.02 4.82
C ARG A 418 6.99 23.28 4.34
N THR A 419 6.88 24.16 3.36
CA THR A 419 5.61 24.46 2.68
C THR A 419 5.29 23.39 1.65
N ASN A 420 4.01 23.30 1.26
CA ASN A 420 3.58 22.36 0.23
C ASN A 420 4.30 22.61 -1.12
N TYR A 421 4.57 23.88 -1.43
CA TYR A 421 5.34 24.30 -2.59
C TYR A 421 6.80 23.85 -2.53
N GLN A 422 7.48 23.99 -1.39
CA GLN A 422 8.88 23.55 -1.26
C GLN A 422 9.04 22.05 -1.48
N LEU A 423 8.12 21.24 -0.95
CA LEU A 423 8.09 19.80 -1.18
C LEU A 423 7.81 19.47 -2.66
N PHE A 424 6.92 20.24 -3.32
CA PHE A 424 6.65 20.08 -4.75
C PHE A 424 7.84 20.47 -5.62
N ALA A 425 8.52 21.58 -5.32
CA ALA A 425 9.64 22.08 -6.11
C ALA A 425 10.82 21.08 -6.13
N GLU A 426 11.12 20.45 -4.98
CA GLU A 426 12.13 19.39 -4.93
C GLU A 426 11.73 18.19 -5.78
N ALA A 427 10.50 17.69 -5.61
CA ALA A 427 9.98 16.58 -6.40
C ALA A 427 9.96 16.90 -7.91
N ALA A 428 9.62 18.14 -8.28
CA ALA A 428 9.61 18.62 -9.66
C ALA A 428 11.01 18.63 -10.28
N ALA A 429 12.01 19.08 -9.54
CA ALA A 429 13.40 19.05 -9.96
C ALA A 429 13.90 17.61 -10.17
N ASN A 430 13.66 16.72 -9.21
CA ASN A 430 14.04 15.30 -9.31
C ASN A 430 13.33 14.58 -10.47
N SER A 431 12.15 15.07 -10.86
CA SER A 431 11.33 14.48 -11.92
C SER A 431 11.48 15.17 -13.27
N SER A 432 12.43 16.12 -13.39
CA SER A 432 12.72 16.85 -14.62
C SER A 432 11.51 17.56 -15.25
N LEU A 433 10.64 18.16 -14.41
CA LEU A 433 9.50 18.94 -14.91
C LEU A 433 9.99 20.17 -15.69
N ASP A 434 9.73 20.18 -17.00
CA ASP A 434 10.06 21.29 -17.89
C ASP A 434 8.81 22.10 -18.26
N TYR A 435 8.71 23.30 -17.69
CA TYR A 435 7.59 24.22 -17.91
C TYR A 435 7.47 24.70 -19.36
N SER A 436 8.54 24.65 -20.16
CA SER A 436 8.51 25.07 -21.57
C SER A 436 7.76 24.09 -22.47
N ARG A 437 7.60 22.84 -22.01
CA ARG A 437 6.85 21.78 -22.72
C ARG A 437 5.35 21.81 -22.42
N LEU A 438 4.91 22.65 -21.48
CA LEU A 438 3.52 22.70 -21.03
C LEU A 438 2.71 23.70 -21.87
N ASP A 439 1.46 23.35 -22.15
CA ASP A 439 0.49 24.21 -22.83
C ASP A 439 -0.31 25.01 -21.79
N PRO A 440 -0.28 26.36 -21.84
CA PRO A 440 -1.06 27.24 -20.97
C PRO A 440 -2.58 26.98 -20.96
N GLY A 441 -3.13 26.36 -21.99
CA GLY A 441 -4.55 25.98 -22.02
C GLY A 441 -4.87 24.63 -21.38
N CYS A 442 -3.90 23.99 -20.73
CA CYS A 442 -4.10 22.72 -20.01
C CYS A 442 -3.98 22.90 -18.49
N CYS A 443 -4.71 22.08 -17.74
CA CYS A 443 -4.38 21.80 -16.34
C CYS A 443 -3.68 20.43 -16.25
N TYR A 444 -2.61 20.35 -15.45
CA TYR A 444 -1.81 19.15 -15.24
C TYR A 444 -1.99 18.65 -13.80
N MET A 445 -2.15 17.34 -13.64
CA MET A 445 -2.35 16.69 -12.34
C MET A 445 -1.14 15.81 -12.03
N PHE A 446 -0.61 15.97 -10.83
CA PHE A 446 0.54 15.24 -10.33
C PHE A 446 0.24 14.58 -8.99
N GLU A 447 0.70 13.35 -8.82
CA GLU A 447 0.84 12.76 -7.49
C GLU A 447 2.27 13.02 -7.01
N ARG A 448 2.41 13.81 -5.94
CA ARG A 448 3.72 14.04 -5.32
C ARG A 448 3.95 13.05 -4.18
N VAL A 449 5.07 12.33 -4.24
CA VAL A 449 5.60 11.53 -3.14
C VAL A 449 6.83 12.20 -2.53
N HIS A 450 7.04 12.06 -1.23
CA HIS A 450 8.17 12.70 -0.54
C HIS A 450 8.57 11.92 0.71
N PRO A 451 9.87 11.67 0.98
CA PRO A 451 10.33 11.00 2.20
C PRO A 451 9.91 11.74 3.48
N ASP A 452 10.04 13.07 3.50
CA ASP A 452 9.60 13.90 4.65
C ASP A 452 8.08 13.95 4.84
N PHE A 453 7.27 13.62 3.82
CA PHE A 453 5.82 13.69 3.89
C PHE A 453 5.17 12.39 3.44
N ARG A 454 5.20 11.40 4.34
CA ARG A 454 4.66 10.07 4.12
C ARG A 454 3.16 9.98 4.40
N ILE A 455 2.42 9.30 3.52
CA ILE A 455 1.02 8.94 3.76
C ILE A 455 0.98 7.56 4.43
N VAL A 456 1.20 6.48 3.68
CA VAL A 456 1.41 5.12 4.21
C VAL A 456 2.69 4.51 3.64
N LEU A 457 2.89 4.57 2.32
CA LEU A 457 4.05 4.01 1.63
C LEU A 457 5.29 4.89 1.81
N ASP A 458 6.43 4.24 2.06
CA ASP A 458 7.73 4.91 2.16
C ASP A 458 8.39 5.04 0.78
N TYR A 459 8.67 6.28 0.37
CA TYR A 459 9.35 6.58 -0.89
C TYR A 459 10.75 7.11 -0.61
N PRO A 460 11.79 6.49 -1.17
CA PRO A 460 13.18 6.83 -0.84
C PRO A 460 13.63 8.20 -1.38
N GLN A 461 12.88 8.77 -2.33
CA GLN A 461 13.18 10.03 -3.02
C GLN A 461 11.89 10.82 -3.26
N ALA A 462 12.01 12.15 -3.25
CA ALA A 462 10.92 13.04 -3.61
C ALA A 462 10.70 13.00 -5.13
N MET A 463 9.51 12.63 -5.58
CA MET A 463 9.17 12.45 -7.00
C MET A 463 7.77 12.98 -7.33
N LEU A 464 7.58 13.39 -8.59
CA LEU A 464 6.28 13.68 -9.20
C LEU A 464 5.94 12.58 -10.18
N TYR A 465 4.69 12.13 -10.11
CA TYR A 465 4.09 11.28 -11.11
C TYR A 465 3.03 12.09 -11.85
N HIS A 466 3.17 12.23 -13.17
CA HIS A 466 2.15 12.79 -14.04
C HIS A 466 1.01 11.78 -14.16
N ILE A 467 -0.15 12.12 -13.57
CA ILE A 467 -1.29 11.20 -13.50
C ILE A 467 -2.45 11.62 -14.41
N GLY A 468 -2.42 12.84 -14.95
CA GLY A 468 -3.42 13.27 -15.93
C GLY A 468 -3.19 14.68 -16.45
N THR A 469 -3.85 14.97 -17.57
CA THR A 469 -3.93 16.30 -18.18
C THR A 469 -5.35 16.54 -18.66
N ARG A 470 -5.83 17.77 -18.50
CA ARG A 470 -7.11 18.22 -19.04
C ARG A 470 -6.92 19.45 -19.89
N ASP A 471 -7.41 19.41 -21.12
CA ASP A 471 -7.48 20.59 -21.98
C ASP A 471 -8.66 21.45 -21.54
N MET A 472 -8.37 22.64 -21.01
CA MET A 472 -9.37 23.55 -20.45
C MET A 472 -10.20 24.24 -21.53
N ARG A 473 -9.80 24.15 -22.82
CA ARG A 473 -10.60 24.67 -23.94
C ARG A 473 -11.77 23.75 -24.29
N THR A 474 -11.58 22.45 -24.08
CA THR A 474 -12.58 21.41 -24.41
C THR A 474 -13.16 20.73 -23.17
N LEU A 475 -12.57 20.99 -22.00
CA LEU A 475 -12.82 20.32 -20.72
C LEU A 475 -12.58 18.80 -20.75
N LYS A 476 -11.93 18.29 -21.80
CA LYS A 476 -11.65 16.86 -21.98
C LYS A 476 -10.29 16.50 -21.44
N GLU A 477 -10.23 15.33 -20.83
CA GLU A 477 -8.96 14.71 -20.47
C GLU A 477 -8.23 14.26 -21.72
N ILE A 478 -6.91 14.44 -21.73
CA ILE A 478 -6.03 14.09 -22.83
C ILE A 478 -4.80 13.36 -22.30
N ASP A 479 -4.29 12.41 -23.08
CA ASP A 479 -3.07 11.69 -22.75
C ASP A 479 -1.88 12.35 -23.49
N VAL A 480 -1.04 13.10 -22.76
CA VAL A 480 0.10 13.84 -23.34
C VAL A 480 1.38 13.62 -22.55
N ASP A 481 2.47 13.26 -23.22
CA ASP A 481 3.77 13.07 -22.58
C ASP A 481 4.52 14.41 -22.40
N ILE A 482 4.61 14.85 -21.15
CA ILE A 482 5.31 16.07 -20.75
C ILE A 482 6.75 15.81 -20.24
N GLY A 483 7.22 14.57 -20.28
CA GLY A 483 8.57 14.18 -19.83
C GLY A 483 8.70 13.93 -18.33
N VAL A 484 7.61 13.97 -17.58
CA VAL A 484 7.57 13.61 -16.14
C VAL A 484 7.23 12.12 -16.02
N PRO A 485 7.81 11.38 -15.06
CA PRO A 485 7.47 9.98 -14.81
C PRO A 485 5.96 9.77 -14.64
N ARG A 486 5.48 8.60 -15.06
CA ARG A 486 4.08 8.21 -14.96
C ARG A 486 3.94 6.95 -14.11
N PRO A 487 2.79 6.74 -13.46
CA PRO A 487 2.54 5.45 -12.82
C PRO A 487 2.65 4.33 -13.84
N LYS A 488 3.02 3.13 -13.37
CA LYS A 488 2.98 1.94 -14.21
C LYS A 488 1.55 1.73 -14.72
N ARG A 489 1.42 1.30 -15.97
CA ARG A 489 0.14 1.13 -16.66
C ARG A 489 0.04 -0.26 -17.25
N TRP A 490 -1.15 -0.85 -17.13
CA TRP A 490 -1.49 -2.16 -17.66
C TRP A 490 -2.81 -2.08 -18.43
N GLU A 491 -2.88 -2.79 -19.55
CA GLU A 491 -4.16 -3.05 -20.22
C GLU A 491 -4.92 -4.12 -19.43
N ILE A 492 -6.22 -3.92 -19.24
CA ILE A 492 -7.08 -4.82 -18.48
C ILE A 492 -8.41 -4.98 -19.21
N ARG A 493 -8.95 -6.19 -19.24
CA ARG A 493 -10.18 -6.53 -19.98
C ARG A 493 -11.31 -6.99 -19.08
N SER A 494 -11.08 -7.11 -17.77
CA SER A 494 -12.12 -7.47 -16.82
C SER A 494 -11.78 -7.08 -15.38
N ALA A 495 -12.82 -7.01 -14.56
CA ALA A 495 -12.69 -6.88 -13.11
C ALA A 495 -11.85 -8.02 -12.49
N LYS A 496 -11.98 -9.25 -13.01
CA LYS A 496 -11.21 -10.42 -12.52
C LYS A 496 -9.72 -10.27 -12.81
N GLU A 497 -9.37 -9.81 -14.02
CA GLU A 497 -7.99 -9.52 -14.39
C GLU A 497 -7.40 -8.37 -13.57
N CYS A 498 -8.19 -7.33 -13.29
CA CYS A 498 -7.77 -6.25 -12.40
C CYS A 498 -7.48 -6.73 -10.98
N GLN A 499 -8.32 -7.63 -10.44
CA GLN A 499 -8.08 -8.22 -9.12
C GLN A 499 -6.81 -9.09 -9.13
N ALA A 500 -6.67 -9.97 -10.13
CA ALA A 500 -5.48 -10.81 -10.25
C ALA A 500 -4.18 -9.98 -10.40
N LEU A 501 -4.24 -8.86 -11.14
CA LEU A 501 -3.12 -7.92 -11.23
C LEU A 501 -2.79 -7.33 -9.86
N LEU A 502 -3.80 -6.85 -9.12
CA LEU A 502 -3.62 -6.30 -7.77
C LEU A 502 -3.01 -7.33 -6.81
N ASP A 503 -3.47 -8.58 -6.89
CA ASP A 503 -2.99 -9.69 -6.06
C ASP A 503 -1.56 -10.13 -6.43
N SER A 504 -1.14 -9.90 -7.68
CA SER A 504 0.20 -10.23 -8.18
C SER A 504 1.31 -9.25 -7.76
N PHE A 505 0.96 -8.11 -7.16
CA PHE A 505 1.95 -7.08 -6.81
C PHE A 505 2.91 -7.60 -5.74
N HIS A 506 4.18 -7.78 -6.12
CA HIS A 506 5.26 -8.01 -5.16
C HIS A 506 5.52 -6.74 -4.35
N GLY A 507 5.42 -6.86 -3.03
CA GLY A 507 5.60 -5.75 -2.10
C GLY A 507 4.31 -4.99 -1.78
N PHE A 508 4.40 -4.11 -0.78
CA PHE A 508 3.26 -3.31 -0.33
C PHE A 508 2.99 -2.09 -1.22
N SER A 509 1.73 -1.91 -1.63
CA SER A 509 1.25 -0.83 -2.48
C SER A 509 -0.15 -0.39 -2.04
N GLU A 510 -0.59 0.81 -2.43
CA GLU A 510 -1.98 1.24 -2.17
C GLU A 510 -2.97 0.47 -3.03
N GLY A 511 -2.68 0.37 -4.34
CA GLY A 511 -3.45 -0.42 -5.27
C GLY A 511 -3.45 0.14 -6.69
N LEU A 512 -4.61 0.17 -7.35
CA LEU A 512 -4.79 0.57 -8.74
C LEU A 512 -5.87 1.65 -8.89
N VAL A 513 -5.71 2.49 -9.92
CA VAL A 513 -6.79 3.31 -10.49
C VAL A 513 -7.11 2.74 -11.86
N VAL A 514 -8.34 2.26 -12.03
CA VAL A 514 -8.83 1.76 -13.32
C VAL A 514 -9.58 2.88 -14.01
N ARG A 515 -9.34 3.06 -15.31
CA ARG A 515 -10.14 3.93 -16.17
C ARG A 515 -10.54 3.25 -17.47
N ASP A 516 -11.71 3.58 -18.00
CA ASP A 516 -12.11 3.21 -19.35
C ASP A 516 -11.78 4.29 -20.41
N ALA A 517 -12.11 4.04 -21.67
CA ALA A 517 -11.95 5.00 -22.77
C ALA A 517 -12.77 6.29 -22.61
N LYS A 518 -13.81 6.29 -21.76
CA LYS A 518 -14.63 7.47 -21.44
C LYS A 518 -14.14 8.20 -20.19
N TYR A 519 -12.99 7.81 -19.64
CA TYR A 519 -12.40 8.36 -18.42
C TYR A 519 -13.25 8.19 -17.16
N ARG A 520 -14.21 7.24 -17.17
CA ARG A 520 -14.85 6.76 -15.93
C ARG A 520 -13.81 5.99 -15.13
N ARG A 521 -13.78 6.21 -13.81
CA ARG A 521 -12.71 5.71 -12.94
C ARG A 521 -13.22 4.96 -11.73
N GLN A 522 -12.44 3.97 -11.30
CA GLN A 522 -12.59 3.29 -10.03
C GLN A 522 -11.23 3.15 -9.33
N LYS A 523 -11.23 3.28 -7.99
CA LYS A 523 -10.07 2.93 -7.16
C LYS A 523 -10.20 1.50 -6.67
N TRP A 524 -9.14 0.73 -6.81
CA TRP A 524 -9.01 -0.65 -6.37
C TRP A 524 -7.87 -0.70 -5.37
N LYS A 525 -8.19 -0.66 -4.08
CA LYS A 525 -7.21 -0.59 -3.00
C LYS A 525 -6.97 -1.96 -2.39
N ARG A 526 -5.80 -2.15 -1.81
CA ARG A 526 -5.48 -3.34 -1.02
C ARG A 526 -6.09 -3.23 0.37
N ARG A 527 -6.62 -4.35 0.90
CA ARG A 527 -7.23 -4.39 2.23
C ARG A 527 -6.20 -4.02 3.31
N GLU A 528 -4.97 -4.50 3.16
CA GLU A 528 -3.86 -4.22 4.08
C GLU A 528 -3.52 -2.73 4.10
N TYR A 529 -3.56 -2.07 2.94
CA TYR A 529 -3.39 -0.61 2.85
C TYR A 529 -4.47 0.15 3.61
N LEU A 530 -5.73 -0.25 3.45
CA LEU A 530 -6.86 0.39 4.14
C LEU A 530 -6.76 0.26 5.66
N LEU A 531 -6.39 -0.93 6.15
CA LEU A 531 -6.15 -1.14 7.58
C LEU A 531 -5.03 -0.24 8.08
N MET A 532 -3.92 -0.13 7.35
CA MET A 532 -2.81 0.74 7.74
C MET A 532 -3.15 2.24 7.68
N HIS A 533 -3.91 2.66 6.66
CA HIS A 533 -4.40 4.04 6.53
C HIS A 533 -5.39 4.40 7.64
N SER A 534 -6.18 3.43 8.13
CA SER A 534 -7.17 3.62 9.20
C SER A 534 -6.52 3.53 10.59
N ALA A 535 -5.55 2.65 10.76
CA ALA A 535 -4.77 2.46 11.98
C ALA A 535 -3.78 3.60 12.29
N ARG A 536 -3.73 4.55 11.35
CA ARG A 536 -2.95 5.78 11.30
C ARG A 536 -3.16 6.71 12.52
N TYR A 537 -3.39 6.33 13.77
CA TYR A 537 -3.25 7.22 14.99
C TYR A 537 -3.22 6.45 16.33
N LEU A 538 -3.19 5.11 16.29
CA LEU A 538 -3.73 4.28 17.36
C LEU A 538 -2.87 4.04 18.60
N VAL A 539 -1.67 4.60 18.71
CA VAL A 539 -0.86 4.36 19.92
C VAL A 539 -0.25 5.65 20.43
N GLY A 540 -0.53 5.95 21.70
CA GLY A 540 0.04 7.08 22.42
C GLY A 540 1.54 6.92 22.61
N ASP A 541 2.30 7.98 22.32
CA ASP A 541 3.22 8.63 23.26
C ASP A 541 4.02 9.75 22.57
N ASP A 542 4.43 10.72 23.40
CA ASP A 542 4.94 12.06 23.11
C ASP A 542 6.35 12.12 22.46
N GLN A 543 6.52 11.54 21.28
CA GLN A 543 7.68 11.83 20.42
C GLN A 543 7.25 11.94 18.95
N PRO A 544 7.69 12.97 18.21
CA PRO A 544 7.46 13.07 16.77
C PRO A 544 8.35 12.04 16.06
N CYS A 545 7.86 10.81 15.90
CA CYS A 545 8.52 9.81 15.08
C CYS A 545 7.88 9.80 13.68
N TYR A 546 8.68 10.09 12.65
CA TYR A 546 8.28 10.06 11.24
C TYR A 546 8.06 8.61 10.71
N ALA A 547 7.98 7.63 11.60
CA ALA A 547 7.78 6.22 11.29
C ALA A 547 6.54 5.68 12.01
N TRP A 548 5.38 6.25 11.74
CA TRP A 548 4.18 5.88 12.48
C TRP A 548 3.62 4.48 12.17
N VAL A 549 4.16 3.74 11.20
CA VAL A 549 3.73 2.36 11.00
C VAL A 549 4.39 1.37 11.99
N ALA A 550 5.25 1.85 12.89
CA ALA A 550 5.87 1.06 13.94
C ALA A 550 4.90 0.47 15.00
N ARG A 551 3.58 0.54 14.78
CA ARG A 551 2.56 0.03 15.72
C ARG A 551 1.43 -0.76 15.03
N SER A 552 1.65 -1.20 13.80
CA SER A 552 0.69 -2.00 13.00
C SER A 552 0.99 -3.50 12.94
N SER A 553 1.80 -4.04 13.85
CA SER A 553 1.76 -5.49 14.14
C SER A 553 0.39 -5.98 14.62
N ALA A 554 -0.54 -5.04 14.85
CA ALA A 554 -1.92 -5.28 15.20
C ALA A 554 -2.93 -5.01 14.08
N ALA A 555 -2.58 -4.89 12.80
CA ALA A 555 -3.65 -4.79 11.78
C ALA A 555 -4.58 -6.04 11.78
N GLY A 556 -4.05 -7.21 12.20
CA GLY A 556 -4.82 -8.42 12.48
C GLY A 556 -5.22 -8.64 13.95
N THR A 557 -4.85 -7.75 14.87
CA THR A 557 -5.19 -7.81 16.31
C THR A 557 -5.74 -6.50 16.87
N MET A 558 -6.13 -5.58 15.99
CA MET A 558 -6.82 -4.35 16.35
C MET A 558 -8.17 -4.77 16.89
N ASP A 559 -8.47 -4.32 18.10
CA ASP A 559 -9.83 -4.34 18.60
C ASP A 559 -10.71 -3.73 17.51
N THR A 560 -11.59 -4.55 16.93
CA THR A 560 -12.47 -4.18 15.82
C THR A 560 -13.22 -2.88 16.12
N ASP A 561 -13.52 -2.62 17.39
CA ASP A 561 -14.17 -1.39 17.82
C ASP A 561 -13.30 -0.16 17.62
N ARG A 562 -12.01 -0.29 17.87
CA ARG A 562 -11.06 0.81 17.72
C ARG A 562 -10.78 1.14 16.27
N LEU A 563 -10.80 0.11 15.40
CA LEU A 563 -10.81 0.29 13.96
C LEU A 563 -12.06 1.07 13.52
N CYS A 564 -13.23 0.61 13.95
CA CYS A 564 -14.52 1.25 13.65
C CYS A 564 -14.56 2.71 14.11
N LEU A 565 -14.07 3.01 15.32
CA LEU A 565 -13.93 4.38 15.81
C LEU A 565 -13.04 5.23 14.89
N ASN A 566 -11.92 4.69 14.42
CA ASN A 566 -11.00 5.41 13.54
C ASN A 566 -11.57 5.66 12.15
N VAL A 567 -12.32 4.70 11.61
CA VAL A 567 -13.08 4.84 10.35
C VAL A 567 -14.15 5.92 10.50
N TRP A 568 -14.87 5.92 11.63
CA TRP A 568 -15.89 6.91 11.96
C TRP A 568 -15.31 8.32 12.08
N LEU A 569 -14.20 8.48 12.82
CA LEU A 569 -13.50 9.76 12.99
C LEU A 569 -13.06 10.37 11.65
N ARG A 570 -12.70 9.54 10.67
CA ARG A 570 -12.25 9.97 9.33
C ARG A 570 -13.39 10.13 8.32
N SER A 571 -14.62 9.76 8.68
CA SER A 571 -15.76 9.71 7.75
C SER A 571 -15.48 8.82 6.52
N GLU A 572 -14.81 7.68 6.75
CA GLU A 572 -14.39 6.72 5.71
C GLU A 572 -15.30 5.48 5.62
N SER A 573 -16.51 5.54 6.19
CA SER A 573 -17.43 4.40 6.30
C SER A 573 -17.83 3.77 4.97
N SER A 574 -18.02 4.58 3.92
CA SER A 574 -18.34 4.09 2.58
C SER A 574 -17.20 3.25 1.99
N GLU A 575 -15.94 3.70 2.17
CA GLU A 575 -14.77 2.93 1.76
C GLU A 575 -14.62 1.66 2.62
N PHE A 576 -14.84 1.77 3.92
CA PHE A 576 -14.78 0.61 4.82
C PHE A 576 -15.82 -0.45 4.47
N ALA A 577 -17.07 -0.06 4.20
CA ALA A 577 -18.15 -0.96 3.79
C ALA A 577 -17.83 -1.72 2.50
N ALA A 578 -17.13 -1.08 1.56
CA ALA A 578 -16.78 -1.69 0.28
C ALA A 578 -15.74 -2.82 0.40
N TYR A 579 -14.85 -2.76 1.39
CA TYR A 579 -13.73 -3.72 1.56
C TYR A 579 -13.81 -4.60 2.80
N PHE A 580 -14.64 -4.23 3.77
CA PHE A 580 -14.85 -4.96 5.02
C PHE A 580 -16.36 -5.08 5.34
N PRO A 581 -17.19 -5.60 4.42
CA PRO A 581 -18.63 -5.76 4.66
C PRO A 581 -18.92 -6.60 5.92
N GLU A 582 -18.06 -7.55 6.25
CA GLU A 582 -18.15 -8.39 7.45
C GLU A 582 -18.00 -7.59 8.77
N ALA A 583 -17.35 -6.43 8.74
CA ALA A 583 -17.13 -5.58 9.91
C ALA A 583 -18.22 -4.51 10.08
N MET A 584 -19.15 -4.39 9.13
CA MET A 584 -20.15 -3.31 9.13
C MET A 584 -21.18 -3.42 10.25
N GLU A 585 -21.52 -4.63 10.68
CA GLU A 585 -22.39 -4.81 11.85
C GLU A 585 -21.78 -4.15 13.09
N ARG A 586 -20.47 -4.41 13.32
CA ARG A 586 -19.74 -3.81 14.44
C ARG A 586 -19.54 -2.31 14.26
N TYR A 587 -19.24 -1.85 13.05
CA TYR A 587 -19.14 -0.42 12.74
C TYR A 587 -20.45 0.33 13.05
N ASN A 588 -21.60 -0.22 12.64
CA ASN A 588 -22.90 0.39 12.87
C ASN A 588 -23.24 0.48 14.37
N LEU A 589 -22.82 -0.50 15.17
CA LEU A 589 -22.91 -0.42 16.63
C LEU A 589 -22.09 0.75 17.16
N VAL A 590 -20.81 0.84 16.79
CA VAL A 590 -19.91 1.92 17.22
C VAL A 590 -20.45 3.30 16.81
N GLN A 591 -20.91 3.44 15.56
CA GLN A 591 -21.51 4.68 15.07
C GLN A 591 -22.73 5.09 15.93
N ARG A 592 -23.63 4.14 16.21
CA ARG A 592 -24.83 4.40 17.03
C ARG A 592 -24.46 4.87 18.44
N LEU A 593 -23.52 4.18 19.09
CA LEU A 593 -23.03 4.57 20.41
C LEU A 593 -22.45 6.00 20.38
N LEU A 594 -21.71 6.35 19.33
CA LEU A 594 -21.08 7.67 19.21
C LEU A 594 -22.08 8.80 18.89
N GLU A 595 -23.06 8.55 18.04
CA GLU A 595 -23.97 9.58 17.49
C GLU A 595 -25.32 9.67 18.24
N GLU A 596 -25.87 8.54 18.69
CA GLU A 596 -27.22 8.48 19.30
C GLU A 596 -27.17 8.39 20.83
N GLU A 597 -26.14 7.75 21.39
CA GLU A 597 -26.00 7.57 22.85
C GLU A 597 -25.12 8.65 23.52
N GLY A 598 -24.87 9.76 22.83
CA GLY A 598 -24.27 10.95 23.43
C GLY A 598 -22.80 10.83 23.83
N LEU A 599 -22.05 9.80 23.37
CA LEU A 599 -20.64 9.65 23.75
C LEU A 599 -19.77 10.82 23.27
N CYS A 600 -20.20 11.58 22.26
CA CYS A 600 -19.54 12.80 21.79
C CYS A 600 -19.93 14.07 22.58
N GLU A 601 -20.89 14.01 23.50
CA GLU A 601 -21.40 15.18 24.22
C GLU A 601 -20.28 15.87 25.03
N GLY A 602 -20.23 17.20 24.90
CA GLY A 602 -19.26 18.06 25.58
C GLY A 602 -17.83 18.01 25.01
N LEU A 603 -17.58 17.32 23.89
CA LEU A 603 -16.23 17.16 23.32
C LEU A 603 -15.89 18.07 22.13
N GLY A 604 -16.82 18.92 21.69
CA GLY A 604 -16.61 19.79 20.52
C GLY A 604 -16.67 19.03 19.19
N ASP A 605 -16.01 19.55 18.15
CA ASP A 605 -15.94 18.89 16.83
C ASP A 605 -14.81 17.87 16.79
N VAL A 606 -15.11 16.68 17.33
CA VAL A 606 -14.17 15.56 17.46
C VAL A 606 -13.61 15.05 16.13
N ARG A 607 -14.26 15.36 14.99
CA ARG A 607 -13.81 14.93 13.66
C ARG A 607 -12.91 15.96 12.97
N ARG A 608 -12.88 17.22 13.43
CA ARG A 608 -12.01 18.27 12.86
C ARG A 608 -10.78 18.55 13.69
N GLU A 609 -10.88 18.47 15.02
CA GLU A 609 -9.79 18.86 15.92
C GLU A 609 -8.61 17.87 15.89
N ARG A 610 -7.45 18.36 15.42
CA ARG A 610 -6.22 17.56 15.30
C ARG A 610 -5.01 18.27 15.90
N GLU A 611 -4.06 17.50 16.41
CA GLU A 611 -2.75 18.01 16.77
C GLU A 611 -1.98 18.42 15.51
N PRO A 612 -1.44 19.65 15.41
CA PRO A 612 -0.81 20.15 14.19
C PRO A 612 0.37 19.32 13.67
N ALA A 613 1.22 18.82 14.57
CA ALA A 613 2.44 18.10 14.17
C ALA A 613 2.18 16.63 13.83
N SER A 614 1.31 15.95 14.58
CA SER A 614 1.06 14.52 14.39
C SER A 614 -0.14 14.24 13.48
N GLY A 615 -1.11 15.15 13.38
CA GLY A 615 -2.40 14.94 12.72
C GLY A 615 -3.40 14.11 13.54
N ARG A 616 -3.04 13.75 14.78
CA ARG A 616 -3.85 12.94 15.70
C ARG A 616 -5.11 13.69 16.13
N PHE A 617 -6.25 13.00 16.16
CA PHE A 617 -7.48 13.57 16.69
C PHE A 617 -7.33 13.85 18.19
N LEU A 618 -7.53 15.09 18.62
CA LEU A 618 -7.27 15.52 20.00
C LEU A 618 -8.11 14.74 21.03
N ARG A 619 -9.31 14.28 20.65
CA ARG A 619 -10.28 13.62 21.53
C ARG A 619 -10.40 12.11 21.33
N GLU A 620 -9.57 11.50 20.47
CA GLU A 620 -9.67 10.06 20.18
C GLU A 620 -9.52 9.21 21.44
N ALA A 621 -8.55 9.52 22.31
CA ALA A 621 -8.32 8.73 23.52
C ALA A 621 -9.53 8.78 24.46
N THR A 622 -10.11 9.96 24.65
CA THR A 622 -11.32 10.15 25.47
C THR A 622 -12.52 9.41 24.89
N LEU A 623 -12.72 9.51 23.57
CA LEU A 623 -13.78 8.77 22.88
C LEU A 623 -13.58 7.26 23.00
N TRP A 624 -12.35 6.78 22.90
CA TRP A 624 -12.04 5.37 23.05
C TRP A 624 -12.37 4.85 24.45
N GLU A 625 -12.05 5.59 25.51
CA GLU A 625 -12.45 5.20 26.87
C GLU A 625 -13.98 5.19 27.06
N ARG A 626 -14.67 6.22 26.55
CA ARG A 626 -16.14 6.29 26.58
C ARG A 626 -16.77 5.12 25.83
N LEU A 627 -16.26 4.81 24.64
CA LEU A 627 -16.73 3.70 23.80
C LEU A 627 -16.50 2.35 24.48
N LYS A 628 -15.29 2.09 25.01
CA LYS A 628 -15.00 0.85 25.75
C LYS A 628 -15.95 0.63 26.93
N ALA A 629 -16.35 1.69 27.63
CA ALA A 629 -17.29 1.59 28.74
C ALA A 629 -18.74 1.28 28.29
N ALA A 630 -19.13 1.75 27.11
CA ALA A 630 -20.47 1.55 26.54
C ALA A 630 -20.61 0.21 25.79
N LEU A 631 -19.51 -0.33 25.27
CA LEU A 631 -19.54 -1.58 24.50
C LEU A 631 -19.98 -2.77 25.38
N PRO A 632 -20.84 -3.67 24.85
CA PRO A 632 -21.22 -4.87 25.58
C PRO A 632 -19.97 -5.70 25.89
N GLN A 633 -19.71 -5.99 27.16
CA GLN A 633 -18.65 -6.93 27.53
C GLN A 633 -19.02 -8.29 26.93
N THR A 634 -18.20 -8.80 26.01
CA THR A 634 -18.36 -10.17 25.51
C THR A 634 -18.30 -11.10 26.71
N ALA A 635 -19.43 -11.74 27.04
CA ALA A 635 -19.48 -12.76 28.07
C ALA A 635 -18.40 -13.79 27.75
N LYS A 636 -17.46 -13.99 28.67
CA LYS A 636 -16.54 -15.13 28.62
C LYS A 636 -17.42 -16.37 28.45
N ARG A 637 -17.30 -17.09 27.33
CA ARG A 637 -17.88 -18.42 27.24
C ARG A 637 -17.34 -19.21 28.44
N PRO A 638 -18.21 -19.78 29.29
CA PRO A 638 -17.73 -20.58 30.41
C PRO A 638 -16.88 -21.72 29.86
N SER A 639 -15.75 -21.92 30.53
CA SER A 639 -14.63 -22.82 30.25
C SER A 639 -15.04 -24.23 29.86
#